data_AF-A0AAW5QJY3-F1
#
_entry.id   AF-A0AAW5QJY3-F1
#
_cell.length_a   1.000
_cell.length_b   1.000
_cell.length_c   1.000
_cell.angle_alpha   90.00
_cell.angle_beta   90.00
_cell.angle_gamma   90.00
#
_symmetry.space_group_name_H-M   'P 1'
#
loop_
_entity.id
_entity.type
_entity.pdbx_description
1 polymer ?
#
loop_
_entity_poly.entity_id
_entity_poly.type
_entity_poly.pdbx_seq_one_letter_code
_entity_poly.pdbx_strand_id
1 'polypeptide(L)'
;MTEHELWVRPIAKVGAADAPTVGGKSANLGELTRAGFPVPPAFAVTTAAYLDAMDAAGIRSRLAAEAVPDPDIDDATLIRTSAELAALVTGSTVPAGMRAAIVSAYESLGPDAPVAVRSSAPAEDASDTSFAGIHESYTNVIGPDAVIRAVQACWASLWSERARTYRGLRGVTDEPSIAVVVQVMVKSELSGVAFTADPRTGELDRIVIEAALGLGEVVVGGQVEPDTYVVAKDGLEVLDVHLGHQEFRITSTDSGDSRVAVDPTRRTRVLDDDQLLRVARLAAGVEEHYGRPQDLEFAFADDELWIVQTRPITTLDQPAAPAPSGNGEAQALLTGLGAGPGTATGRVRVLHELVDGKKLSDGEIIVAPMTRPDWLPILRRAGGIVTDGGGITCHAAIVGRELGKPVVVGARTATKDLKDGQLITVDGNAGVVFDGAVHTAERPVATGSASAASAVAAETVTATAVYVNLATADAAEAVAATDVDGVGLLRAEFMITEALAGEHPSHMIAQGRRDEYVEKMAGGLARIAAAFAPRPVVYRAIDLRSNEFADLEGGEVEPHEENPMIGYRGCFRYIRDPELFSLDLDVLHRVRRTHPNVHLMIPFVRTRWELRDCLAQLDRHPLGSDQRMQRWIMAEVPSVVYWLPEYAKLGIHGVSIGTNDLTQLMLGVDRDSEVCKDLFDTLDPAVLDAIDHIIERASAAGLTTSLCGQAVSTSTDLAEHLVRRGITSVSVAPDAAAQTRRTVARAEQRILLDRARRAGA
;
A
#
# COMPACT_ATOMS: atom_id res chain seq x y z
N MET A 1 20.47 -10.17 35.46
CA MET A 1 19.58 -9.01 35.69
C MET A 1 19.10 -9.07 37.12
N THR A 2 19.22 -7.98 37.86
CA THR A 2 18.51 -7.84 39.15
C THR A 2 17.00 -7.80 38.89
N GLU A 3 16.14 -8.15 39.85
CA GLU A 3 14.66 -8.01 39.70
C GLU A 3 14.26 -6.60 39.22
N HIS A 4 15.01 -5.59 39.63
CA HIS A 4 14.82 -4.21 39.23
C HIS A 4 15.06 -3.93 37.72
N GLU A 5 16.01 -4.65 37.10
CA GLU A 5 16.35 -4.53 35.68
C GLU A 5 15.39 -5.33 34.79
N LEU A 6 14.66 -6.29 35.37
CA LEU A 6 13.62 -7.04 34.66
C LEU A 6 12.45 -6.13 34.29
N TRP A 7 12.05 -5.24 35.20
CA TRP A 7 10.87 -4.40 35.01
C TRP A 7 11.18 -3.02 34.44
N VAL A 8 12.34 -2.45 34.76
CA VAL A 8 12.69 -1.08 34.36
C VAL A 8 14.08 -1.03 33.75
N ARG A 9 14.19 -0.37 32.60
CA ARG A 9 15.45 -0.18 31.88
C ARG A 9 15.70 1.30 31.57
N PRO A 10 16.83 1.89 32.00
CA PRO A 10 17.21 3.24 31.59
C PRO A 10 17.37 3.33 30.07
N ILE A 11 16.86 4.38 29.44
CA ILE A 11 16.84 4.48 27.97
C ILE A 11 18.25 4.44 27.35
N ALA A 12 19.25 5.01 28.04
CA ALA A 12 20.64 4.99 27.62
C ALA A 12 21.28 3.58 27.58
N LYS A 13 20.63 2.56 28.16
CA LYS A 13 21.06 1.15 28.19
C LYS A 13 20.20 0.24 27.31
N VAL A 14 19.40 0.80 26.41
CA VAL A 14 18.44 0.08 25.57
C VAL A 14 18.73 0.40 24.11
N GLY A 15 18.85 -0.59 23.22
CA GLY A 15 19.06 -0.39 21.78
C GLY A 15 18.11 -1.20 20.91
N ALA A 16 18.35 -1.18 19.58
CA ALA A 16 17.50 -1.89 18.61
C ALA A 16 17.25 -3.38 18.95
N ALA A 17 18.26 -4.07 19.48
CA ALA A 17 18.15 -5.49 19.88
C ALA A 17 17.19 -5.73 21.06
N ASP A 18 16.86 -4.69 21.83
CA ASP A 18 15.99 -4.77 22.99
C ASP A 18 14.51 -4.52 22.65
N ALA A 19 14.18 -4.19 21.39
CA ALA A 19 12.82 -3.90 20.93
C ALA A 19 11.77 -4.97 21.33
N PRO A 20 12.06 -6.29 21.33
CA PRO A 20 11.10 -7.29 21.82
C PRO A 20 10.71 -7.12 23.30
N THR A 21 11.56 -6.48 24.11
CA THR A 21 11.40 -6.33 25.57
C THR A 21 10.89 -4.96 26.01
N VAL A 22 11.20 -3.91 25.24
CA VAL A 22 10.89 -2.50 25.58
C VAL A 22 10.02 -1.80 24.53
N GLY A 23 9.71 -2.48 23.43
CA GLY A 23 9.03 -1.94 22.27
C GLY A 23 9.90 -1.07 21.36
N GLY A 24 9.35 -0.77 20.17
CA GLY A 24 10.03 -0.02 19.12
C GLY A 24 10.43 1.40 19.55
N LYS A 25 9.49 2.19 20.09
CA LYS A 25 9.76 3.56 20.55
C LYS A 25 10.90 3.65 21.55
N SER A 26 10.86 2.83 22.60
CA SER A 26 11.94 2.80 23.60
C SER A 26 13.29 2.40 22.99
N ALA A 27 13.29 1.41 22.09
CA ALA A 27 14.51 0.96 21.42
C ALA A 27 15.11 2.06 20.53
N ASN A 28 14.27 2.77 19.78
CA ASN A 28 14.69 3.88 18.92
C ASN A 28 15.21 5.08 19.73
N LEU A 29 14.51 5.47 20.80
CA LEU A 29 14.98 6.53 21.70
C LEU A 29 16.33 6.19 22.35
N GLY A 30 16.51 4.94 22.76
CA GLY A 30 17.77 4.48 23.35
C GLY A 30 18.91 4.40 22.34
N GLU A 31 18.63 4.00 21.10
CA GLU A 31 19.58 4.04 19.98
C GLU A 31 20.09 5.47 19.73
N LEU A 32 19.17 6.43 19.59
CA LEU A 32 19.50 7.84 19.41
C LEU A 32 20.29 8.41 20.60
N THR A 33 19.88 8.07 21.83
CA THR A 33 20.57 8.51 23.05
C THR A 33 22.03 8.04 23.07
N ARG A 34 22.30 6.78 22.68
CA ARG A 34 23.66 6.24 22.62
C ARG A 34 24.50 6.85 21.51
N ALA A 35 23.86 7.23 20.40
CA ALA A 35 24.50 7.92 19.30
C ALA A 35 24.76 9.42 19.59
N GLY A 36 24.31 9.94 20.72
CA GLY A 36 24.57 11.31 21.16
C GLY A 36 23.58 12.34 20.62
N PHE A 37 22.45 11.91 20.07
CA PHE A 37 21.37 12.82 19.67
C PHE A 37 20.64 13.40 20.89
N PRO A 38 20.05 14.60 20.77
CA PRO A 38 19.38 15.28 21.88
C PRO A 38 18.01 14.65 22.16
N VAL A 39 18.01 13.56 22.93
CA VAL A 39 16.79 12.87 23.37
C VAL A 39 16.50 13.22 24.83
N PRO A 40 15.27 13.64 25.19
CA PRO A 40 14.93 13.90 26.58
C PRO A 40 15.13 12.64 27.45
N PRO A 41 15.61 12.79 28.70
CA PRO A 41 15.82 11.67 29.61
C PRO A 41 14.57 10.79 29.74
N ALA A 42 14.76 9.46 29.72
CA ALA A 42 13.65 8.52 29.77
C ALA A 42 14.06 7.17 30.39
N PHE A 43 13.06 6.36 30.72
CA PHE A 43 13.21 4.94 31.01
C PHE A 43 12.04 4.14 30.42
N ALA A 44 12.29 2.86 30.16
CA ALA A 44 11.29 1.91 29.69
C ALA A 44 10.82 1.01 30.84
N VAL A 45 9.50 0.83 30.95
CA VAL A 45 8.85 -0.24 31.68
C VAL A 45 8.65 -1.40 30.70
N THR A 46 9.22 -2.56 30.98
CA THR A 46 9.33 -3.67 30.03
C THR A 46 8.02 -4.42 29.83
N THR A 47 7.94 -5.23 28.77
CA THR A 47 6.85 -6.18 28.56
C THR A 47 6.75 -7.22 29.69
N ALA A 48 7.87 -7.59 30.32
CA ALA A 48 7.90 -8.47 31.49
C ALA A 48 7.17 -7.84 32.69
N ALA A 49 7.32 -6.53 32.91
CA ALA A 49 6.59 -5.84 33.98
C ALA A 49 5.07 -5.94 33.79
N TYR A 50 4.57 -5.81 32.56
CA TYR A 50 3.17 -6.03 32.25
C TYR A 50 2.74 -7.47 32.58
N LEU A 51 3.45 -8.48 32.05
CA LEU A 51 3.10 -9.89 32.23
C LEU A 51 3.10 -10.30 33.71
N ASP A 52 4.11 -9.88 34.47
CA ASP A 52 4.22 -10.17 35.91
C ASP A 52 3.11 -9.47 36.72
N ALA A 53 2.73 -8.24 36.35
CA ALA A 53 1.62 -7.54 36.99
C ALA A 53 0.27 -8.22 36.72
N MET A 54 0.04 -8.69 35.49
CA MET A 54 -1.18 -9.42 35.14
C MET A 54 -1.25 -10.79 35.82
N ASP A 55 -0.10 -11.45 36.01
CA ASP A 55 0.02 -12.72 36.73
C ASP A 55 -0.24 -12.54 38.24
N ALA A 56 0.40 -11.54 38.86
CA ALA A 56 0.19 -11.20 40.26
C ALA A 56 -1.26 -10.79 40.58
N ALA A 57 -1.95 -10.17 39.62
CA ALA A 57 -3.38 -9.85 39.72
C ALA A 57 -4.30 -11.05 39.44
N GLY A 58 -3.76 -12.19 38.99
CA GLY A 58 -4.53 -13.40 38.68
C GLY A 58 -5.42 -13.30 37.44
N ILE A 59 -5.15 -12.36 36.54
CA ILE A 59 -5.99 -12.08 35.35
C ILE A 59 -5.32 -12.51 34.04
N ARG A 60 -4.02 -12.82 34.04
CA ARG A 60 -3.24 -13.16 32.82
C ARG A 60 -3.86 -14.26 31.98
N SER A 61 -4.31 -15.36 32.59
CA SER A 61 -4.92 -16.49 31.85
C SER A 61 -6.24 -16.11 31.16
N ARG A 62 -7.06 -15.27 31.81
CA ARG A 62 -8.29 -14.75 31.21
C ARG A 62 -7.97 -13.82 30.04
N LEU A 63 -7.01 -12.90 30.22
CA LEU A 63 -6.57 -12.00 29.18
C LEU A 63 -6.06 -12.78 27.95
N ALA A 64 -5.22 -13.79 28.16
CA ALA A 64 -4.71 -14.63 27.08
C ALA A 64 -5.83 -15.36 26.31
N ALA A 65 -6.87 -15.84 27.01
CA ALA A 65 -8.02 -16.51 26.37
C ALA A 65 -8.90 -15.56 25.54
N GLU A 66 -8.97 -14.28 25.90
CA GLU A 66 -9.77 -13.25 25.22
C GLU A 66 -8.93 -12.31 24.32
N ALA A 67 -7.67 -12.68 24.08
CA ALA A 67 -6.68 -11.89 23.35
C ALA A 67 -7.10 -11.61 21.90
N VAL A 68 -7.66 -12.62 21.24
CA VAL A 68 -8.16 -12.56 19.87
C VAL A 68 -9.69 -12.65 19.93
N PRO A 69 -10.43 -11.62 19.48
CA PRO A 69 -11.88 -11.70 19.42
C PRO A 69 -12.32 -12.76 18.38
N ASP A 70 -13.48 -13.37 18.61
CA ASP A 70 -14.12 -14.28 17.65
C ASP A 70 -14.35 -13.53 16.32
N PRO A 71 -13.99 -14.10 15.14
CA PRO A 71 -14.22 -13.45 13.85
C PRO A 71 -15.68 -13.06 13.59
N ASP A 72 -16.64 -13.78 14.19
CA ASP A 72 -18.08 -13.55 14.05
C ASP A 72 -18.67 -12.72 15.21
N ILE A 73 -17.83 -12.15 16.09
CA ILE A 73 -18.29 -11.31 17.21
C ILE A 73 -19.06 -10.10 16.69
N ASP A 74 -20.22 -9.82 17.27
CA ASP A 74 -20.95 -8.59 16.98
C ASP A 74 -20.26 -7.38 17.63
N ASP A 75 -20.34 -6.20 16.98
CA ASP A 75 -19.70 -4.97 17.44
C ASP A 75 -20.06 -4.62 18.89
N ALA A 76 -21.31 -4.82 19.32
CA ALA A 76 -21.74 -4.46 20.66
C ALA A 76 -21.11 -5.36 21.73
N THR A 77 -20.95 -6.66 21.44
CA THR A 77 -20.24 -7.60 22.30
C THR A 77 -18.74 -7.31 22.33
N LEU A 78 -18.15 -6.94 21.19
CA LEU A 78 -16.74 -6.56 21.13
C LEU A 78 -16.44 -5.31 21.98
N ILE A 79 -17.25 -4.26 21.85
CA ILE A 79 -17.13 -3.02 22.65
C ILE A 79 -17.22 -3.33 24.15
N ARG A 80 -18.26 -4.06 24.55
CA ARG A 80 -18.50 -4.41 25.96
C ARG A 80 -17.34 -5.21 26.55
N THR A 81 -16.93 -6.29 25.87
CA THR A 81 -15.85 -7.15 26.36
C THR A 81 -14.51 -6.41 26.39
N SER A 82 -14.23 -5.55 25.41
CA SER A 82 -13.00 -4.73 25.39
C SER A 82 -12.95 -3.79 26.59
N ALA A 83 -14.07 -3.12 26.91
CA ALA A 83 -14.17 -2.25 28.08
C ALA A 83 -14.00 -3.03 29.40
N GLU A 84 -14.58 -4.22 29.50
CA GLU A 84 -14.42 -5.11 30.67
C GLU A 84 -12.95 -5.51 30.89
N LEU A 85 -12.26 -5.93 29.82
CA LEU A 85 -10.84 -6.31 29.88
C LEU A 85 -9.93 -5.13 30.22
N ALA A 86 -10.16 -3.97 29.61
CA ALA A 86 -9.42 -2.75 29.93
C ALA A 86 -9.61 -2.33 31.41
N ALA A 87 -10.83 -2.47 31.94
CA ALA A 87 -11.13 -2.18 33.35
C ALA A 87 -10.41 -3.16 34.30
N LEU A 88 -10.31 -4.44 33.95
CA LEU A 88 -9.54 -5.43 34.72
C LEU A 88 -8.06 -5.06 34.80
N VAL A 89 -7.47 -4.66 33.67
CA VAL A 89 -6.06 -4.24 33.62
C VAL A 89 -5.83 -2.95 34.41
N THR A 90 -6.72 -1.97 34.27
CA THR A 90 -6.66 -0.72 35.04
C THR A 90 -6.77 -0.96 36.55
N GLY A 91 -7.61 -1.92 36.96
CA GLY A 91 -7.81 -2.30 38.37
C GLY A 91 -6.76 -3.28 38.92
N SER A 92 -5.82 -3.75 38.10
CA SER A 92 -4.78 -4.68 38.53
C SER A 92 -3.89 -4.07 39.63
N THR A 93 -3.39 -4.91 40.55
CA THR A 93 -2.46 -4.42 41.58
C THR A 93 -1.03 -4.51 41.07
N VAL A 94 -0.31 -3.39 41.02
CA VAL A 94 1.12 -3.37 40.70
C VAL A 94 1.92 -3.90 41.91
N PRO A 95 2.74 -4.96 41.76
CA PRO A 95 3.55 -5.48 42.86
C PRO A 95 4.42 -4.41 43.53
N ALA A 96 4.57 -4.46 44.86
CA ALA A 96 5.25 -3.42 45.62
C ALA A 96 6.71 -3.20 45.17
N GLY A 97 7.43 -4.27 44.82
CA GLY A 97 8.79 -4.18 44.27
C GLY A 97 8.83 -3.51 42.90
N MET A 98 7.88 -3.82 42.02
CA MET A 98 7.76 -3.20 40.70
C MET A 98 7.38 -1.72 40.81
N ARG A 99 6.44 -1.37 41.69
CA ARG A 99 6.09 0.02 41.99
C ARG A 99 7.32 0.79 42.48
N ALA A 100 8.08 0.22 43.42
CA ALA A 100 9.30 0.85 43.91
C ALA A 100 10.33 1.08 42.79
N ALA A 101 10.44 0.12 41.85
CA ALA A 101 11.35 0.25 40.73
C ALA A 101 10.97 1.36 39.74
N ILE A 102 9.69 1.45 39.38
CA ILE A 102 9.18 2.51 38.49
C ILE A 102 9.31 3.87 39.17
N VAL A 103 8.96 3.98 40.46
CA VAL A 103 9.06 5.23 41.22
C VAL A 103 10.52 5.68 41.35
N SER A 104 11.44 4.77 41.66
CA SER A 104 12.86 5.11 41.75
C SER A 104 13.44 5.61 40.42
N ALA A 105 13.03 5.00 39.29
CA ALA A 105 13.42 5.47 37.98
C ALA A 105 12.82 6.85 37.64
N TYR A 106 11.55 7.08 38.00
CA TYR A 106 10.91 8.39 37.84
C TYR A 106 11.62 9.48 38.66
N GLU A 107 11.89 9.23 39.95
CA GLU A 107 12.58 10.20 40.81
C GLU A 107 13.99 10.53 40.29
N SER A 108 14.64 9.59 39.59
CA SER A 108 15.95 9.83 38.97
C SER A 108 15.91 10.77 37.76
N LEU A 109 14.74 10.97 37.13
CA LEU A 109 14.53 11.98 36.09
C LEU A 109 14.37 13.39 36.69
N GLY A 110 14.09 13.49 37.99
CA GLY A 110 13.89 14.73 38.73
C GLY A 110 12.66 14.64 39.63
N PRO A 111 12.72 15.12 40.88
CA PRO A 111 11.55 15.16 41.76
C PRO A 111 10.48 16.06 41.14
N ASP A 112 9.26 15.53 40.98
CA ASP A 112 8.11 16.20 40.36
C ASP A 112 8.34 16.65 38.89
N ALA A 113 9.28 16.02 38.19
CA ALA A 113 9.47 16.27 36.76
C ALA A 113 8.19 15.86 36.00
N PRO A 114 7.61 16.74 35.16
CA PRO A 114 6.51 16.36 34.29
C PRO A 114 7.03 15.39 33.23
N VAL A 115 6.33 14.27 33.05
CA VAL A 115 6.70 13.22 32.09
C VAL A 115 5.56 12.92 31.12
N ALA A 116 5.93 12.52 29.91
CA ALA A 116 5.07 11.82 28.98
C ALA A 116 5.17 10.31 29.23
N VAL A 117 4.04 9.64 29.35
CA VAL A 117 3.93 8.19 29.52
C VAL A 117 3.27 7.64 28.26
N ARG A 118 4.03 6.89 27.46
CA ARG A 118 3.61 6.46 26.11
C ARG A 118 3.69 4.95 25.95
N SER A 119 2.73 4.36 25.25
CA SER A 119 2.84 2.98 24.79
C SER A 119 4.07 2.79 23.90
N SER A 120 4.71 1.63 24.05
CA SER A 120 5.80 1.17 23.21
C SER A 120 5.61 -0.33 23.02
N ALA A 121 4.67 -0.75 22.17
CA ALA A 121 4.48 -2.19 21.92
C ALA A 121 5.57 -2.72 20.98
N PRO A 122 6.05 -3.97 21.13
CA PRO A 122 7.02 -4.58 20.20
C PRO A 122 6.57 -4.60 18.74
N ALA A 123 5.27 -4.68 18.50
CA ALA A 123 4.68 -4.61 17.16
C ALA A 123 4.48 -3.18 16.66
N GLU A 124 4.45 -2.16 17.53
CA GLU A 124 3.94 -0.81 17.19
C GLU A 124 4.73 -0.10 16.08
N ASP A 125 6.05 -0.37 16.02
CA ASP A 125 6.99 0.23 15.05
C ASP A 125 7.73 -0.85 14.22
N ALA A 126 7.11 -2.01 14.00
CA ALA A 126 7.69 -3.07 13.15
C ALA A 126 7.85 -2.59 11.69
N SER A 127 8.88 -3.09 10.99
CA SER A 127 9.28 -2.65 9.64
C SER A 127 8.19 -2.75 8.57
N ASP A 128 7.16 -3.55 8.82
CA ASP A 128 6.17 -3.94 7.82
C ASP A 128 4.80 -3.28 8.08
N THR A 129 4.63 -2.52 9.18
CA THR A 129 3.33 -1.93 9.59
C THR A 129 3.48 -0.76 10.56
N SER A 130 2.91 0.40 10.22
CA SER A 130 2.75 1.57 11.11
C SER A 130 1.50 1.44 11.99
N PHE A 131 1.63 1.06 13.26
CA PHE A 131 0.51 1.00 14.23
C PHE A 131 0.15 2.39 14.82
N ALA A 132 0.32 3.45 14.02
CA ALA A 132 0.30 4.81 14.53
C ALA A 132 -0.98 5.12 15.34
N GLY A 133 -0.78 5.48 16.62
CA GLY A 133 -1.81 5.96 17.51
C GLY A 133 -2.82 4.92 17.99
N ILE A 134 -2.58 3.60 17.83
CA ILE A 134 -3.51 2.54 18.31
C ILE A 134 -3.65 2.52 19.84
N HIS A 135 -2.59 2.89 20.55
CA HIS A 135 -2.50 2.86 22.00
C HIS A 135 -2.41 4.28 22.58
N GLU A 136 -2.73 4.42 23.86
CA GLU A 136 -2.85 5.73 24.51
C GLU A 136 -1.48 6.29 24.94
N SER A 137 -1.40 7.62 25.00
CA SER A 137 -0.27 8.37 25.52
C SER A 137 -0.79 9.48 26.43
N TYR A 138 -0.12 9.69 27.55
CA TYR A 138 -0.50 10.68 28.55
C TYR A 138 0.64 11.69 28.73
N THR A 139 0.34 12.96 28.54
CA THR A 139 1.28 14.07 28.70
C THR A 139 1.13 14.71 30.07
N ASN A 140 2.15 15.46 30.48
CA ASN A 140 2.14 16.27 31.70
C ASN A 140 1.77 15.49 32.98
N VAL A 141 2.25 14.24 33.09
CA VAL A 141 2.03 13.40 34.26
C VAL A 141 3.05 13.79 35.33
N ILE A 142 2.58 14.16 36.52
CA ILE A 142 3.42 14.61 37.64
C ILE A 142 3.12 13.78 38.88
N GLY A 143 4.18 13.28 39.51
CA GLY A 143 4.13 12.57 40.78
C GLY A 143 4.06 11.04 40.63
N PRO A 144 4.61 10.30 41.60
CA PRO A 144 4.82 8.86 41.50
C PRO A 144 3.52 8.06 41.29
N ASP A 145 2.45 8.42 42.01
CA ASP A 145 1.16 7.73 41.87
C ASP A 145 0.49 8.01 40.52
N ALA A 146 0.68 9.20 39.96
CA ALA A 146 0.15 9.55 38.65
C ALA A 146 0.87 8.77 37.54
N VAL A 147 2.20 8.64 37.65
CA VAL A 147 3.01 7.82 36.73
C VAL A 147 2.55 6.37 36.74
N ILE A 148 2.35 5.77 37.92
CA ILE A 148 1.85 4.39 38.03
C ILE A 148 0.49 4.24 37.36
N ARG A 149 -0.46 5.16 37.62
CA ARG A 149 -1.78 5.12 36.97
C ARG A 149 -1.68 5.25 35.45
N ALA A 150 -0.82 6.14 34.95
CA ALA A 150 -0.61 6.31 33.52
C ALA A 150 0.02 5.07 32.88
N VAL A 151 0.95 4.40 33.54
CA VAL A 151 1.52 3.12 33.09
C VAL A 151 0.43 2.05 32.99
N GLN A 152 -0.42 1.92 34.01
CA GLN A 152 -1.55 0.97 33.99
C GLN A 152 -2.58 1.30 32.90
N ALA A 153 -2.81 2.58 32.63
CA ALA A 153 -3.71 3.03 31.59
C ALA A 153 -3.14 2.73 30.18
N CYS A 154 -1.83 2.91 29.97
CA CYS A 154 -1.14 2.42 28.77
C CYS A 154 -1.29 0.89 28.61
N TRP A 155 -1.15 0.12 29.70
CA TRP A 155 -1.39 -1.33 29.68
C TRP A 155 -2.83 -1.68 29.32
N ALA A 156 -3.80 -0.95 29.85
CA ALA A 156 -5.22 -1.13 29.56
C ALA A 156 -5.55 -0.82 28.09
N SER A 157 -4.85 0.12 27.46
CA SER A 157 -5.05 0.46 26.05
C SER A 157 -4.78 -0.70 25.08
N LEU A 158 -4.01 -1.71 25.51
CA LEU A 158 -3.84 -2.96 24.78
C LEU A 158 -5.18 -3.69 24.55
N TRP A 159 -6.15 -3.48 25.44
CA TRP A 159 -7.46 -4.13 25.45
C TRP A 159 -8.58 -3.25 24.91
N SER A 160 -8.25 -2.07 24.37
CA SER A 160 -9.22 -1.26 23.64
C SER A 160 -9.84 -2.04 22.48
N GLU A 161 -11.06 -1.66 22.10
CA GLU A 161 -11.75 -2.22 20.94
C GLU A 161 -10.84 -2.21 19.71
N ARG A 162 -10.23 -1.06 19.42
CA ARG A 162 -9.30 -0.87 18.31
C ARG A 162 -8.13 -1.85 18.33
N ALA A 163 -7.47 -2.02 19.48
CA ALA A 163 -6.32 -2.91 19.61
C ALA A 163 -6.74 -4.40 19.48
N ARG A 164 -7.95 -4.77 19.88
CA ARG A 164 -8.47 -6.13 19.77
C ARG A 164 -8.95 -6.46 18.35
N THR A 165 -9.70 -5.56 17.70
CA THR A 165 -10.10 -5.71 16.29
C THR A 165 -8.88 -5.87 15.40
N TYR A 166 -7.85 -5.04 15.62
CA TYR A 166 -6.63 -5.12 14.84
C TYR A 166 -5.89 -6.45 15.03
N ARG A 167 -5.77 -6.93 16.28
CA ARG A 167 -5.18 -8.25 16.57
C ARG A 167 -5.94 -9.39 15.90
N GLY A 168 -7.27 -9.35 15.91
CA GLY A 168 -8.12 -10.29 15.18
C GLY A 168 -7.85 -10.31 13.67
N LEU A 169 -7.86 -9.13 13.04
CA LEU A 169 -7.64 -9.00 11.58
C LEU A 169 -6.25 -9.47 11.11
N ARG A 170 -5.24 -9.41 11.97
CA ARG A 170 -3.86 -9.83 11.65
C ARG A 170 -3.53 -11.25 12.08
N GLY A 171 -4.45 -11.96 12.76
CA GLY A 171 -4.21 -13.31 13.26
C GLY A 171 -3.05 -13.39 14.25
N VAL A 172 -2.78 -12.32 15.01
CA VAL A 172 -1.68 -12.32 16.00
C VAL A 172 -2.11 -13.18 17.19
N THR A 173 -1.50 -14.37 17.30
CA THR A 173 -1.83 -15.36 18.34
C THR A 173 -0.88 -15.36 19.54
N ASP A 174 0.22 -14.59 19.46
CA ASP A 174 1.16 -14.43 20.56
C ASP A 174 0.50 -13.77 21.78
N GLU A 175 1.02 -14.11 22.97
CA GLU A 175 0.52 -13.54 24.22
C GLU A 175 0.67 -12.00 24.20
N PRO A 176 -0.43 -11.24 24.28
CA PRO A 176 -0.37 -9.78 24.15
C PRO A 176 0.45 -9.18 25.28
N SER A 177 1.47 -8.39 24.93
CA SER A 177 2.27 -7.64 25.90
C SER A 177 2.63 -6.26 25.35
N ILE A 178 2.82 -5.31 26.25
CA ILE A 178 3.08 -3.91 25.93
C ILE A 178 4.11 -3.35 26.90
N ALA A 179 5.14 -2.69 26.36
CA ALA A 179 6.05 -1.88 27.16
C ALA A 179 5.57 -0.43 27.17
N VAL A 180 6.09 0.36 28.12
CA VAL A 180 5.72 1.77 28.31
C VAL A 180 6.99 2.58 28.45
N VAL A 181 7.13 3.66 27.68
CA VAL A 181 8.21 4.62 27.86
C VAL A 181 7.74 5.79 28.72
N VAL A 182 8.52 6.13 29.73
CA VAL A 182 8.32 7.31 30.58
C VAL A 182 9.46 8.28 30.28
N GLN A 183 9.13 9.41 29.65
CA GLN A 183 10.08 10.38 29.12
C GLN A 183 9.81 11.76 29.72
N VAL A 184 10.87 12.49 30.07
CA VAL A 184 10.75 13.89 30.52
C VAL A 184 10.01 14.71 29.48
N MET A 185 8.99 15.45 29.91
CA MET A 185 8.17 16.25 29.03
C MET A 185 8.95 17.49 28.58
N VAL A 186 9.05 17.67 27.26
CA VAL A 186 9.55 18.92 26.67
C VAL A 186 8.40 19.92 26.66
N LYS A 187 8.50 21.00 27.44
CA LYS A 187 7.50 22.08 27.49
C LYS A 187 7.62 22.95 26.24
N SER A 188 7.23 22.40 25.10
CA SER A 188 7.59 22.97 23.82
C SER A 188 6.80 24.23 23.48
N GLU A 189 7.52 25.27 23.06
CA GLU A 189 6.93 26.48 22.50
C GLU A 189 6.51 26.27 21.04
N LEU A 190 7.22 25.37 20.36
CA LEU A 190 6.96 24.91 19.01
C LEU A 190 7.45 23.46 18.86
N SER A 191 6.80 22.72 18.00
CA SER A 191 7.06 21.29 17.79
C SER A 191 6.64 20.88 16.39
N GLY A 192 7.07 19.70 15.97
CA GLY A 192 6.82 19.27 14.60
C GLY A 192 7.29 17.87 14.31
N VAL A 193 7.21 17.55 13.03
CA VAL A 193 7.63 16.28 12.44
C VAL A 193 8.53 16.56 11.25
N ALA A 194 9.54 15.72 11.05
CA ALA A 194 10.40 15.80 9.88
C ALA A 194 10.54 14.42 9.23
N PHE A 195 10.33 14.39 7.92
CA PHE A 195 10.55 13.22 7.08
C PHE A 195 11.83 13.42 6.31
N THR A 196 12.75 12.47 6.40
CA THR A 196 13.99 12.50 5.61
C THR A 196 13.80 11.99 4.19
N ALA A 197 12.57 11.91 3.71
CA ALA A 197 12.20 11.74 2.30
C ALA A 197 10.83 12.36 2.15
N ASP A 198 10.45 12.83 0.96
CA ASP A 198 9.10 13.36 0.78
C ASP A 198 8.10 12.22 0.85
N PRO A 199 7.21 12.18 1.85
CA PRO A 199 6.31 11.06 2.04
C PRO A 199 5.09 11.14 1.09
N ARG A 200 5.00 12.20 0.27
CA ARG A 200 4.05 12.30 -0.84
C ARG A 200 4.70 11.80 -2.11
N THR A 201 5.94 12.25 -2.39
CA THR A 201 6.60 11.99 -3.68
C THR A 201 7.52 10.77 -3.71
N GLY A 202 7.89 10.23 -2.56
CA GLY A 202 8.93 9.20 -2.44
C GLY A 202 10.33 9.72 -2.71
N GLU A 203 10.51 11.03 -2.98
CA GLU A 203 11.81 11.59 -3.33
C GLU A 203 12.75 11.59 -2.13
N LEU A 204 13.90 10.94 -2.31
CA LEU A 204 14.91 10.72 -1.27
C LEU A 204 15.92 11.88 -1.16
N ASP A 205 15.83 12.89 -2.01
CA ASP A 205 16.78 14.00 -2.09
C ASP A 205 16.41 15.22 -1.23
N ARG A 206 15.29 15.14 -0.49
CA ARG A 206 14.76 16.23 0.32
C ARG A 206 14.27 15.79 1.69
N ILE A 207 14.13 16.76 2.57
CA ILE A 207 13.58 16.65 3.92
C ILE A 207 12.31 17.50 3.95
N VAL A 208 11.20 16.92 4.40
CA VAL A 208 9.92 17.62 4.58
C VAL A 208 9.69 17.84 6.06
N ILE A 209 9.56 19.09 6.49
CA ILE A 209 9.40 19.47 7.90
C ILE A 209 8.03 20.12 8.06
N GLU A 210 7.20 19.62 8.97
CA GLU A 210 5.96 20.26 9.39
C GLU A 210 6.10 20.76 10.83
N ALA A 211 5.74 22.02 11.10
CA ALA A 211 5.88 22.62 12.43
C ALA A 211 4.65 23.43 12.85
N ALA A 212 4.30 23.36 14.13
CA ALA A 212 3.26 24.16 14.75
C ALA A 212 3.68 24.74 16.11
N LEU A 213 2.94 25.75 16.56
CA LEU A 213 3.12 26.33 17.89
C LEU A 213 2.56 25.39 18.97
N GLY A 214 3.28 25.29 20.09
CA GLY A 214 2.89 24.50 21.27
C GLY A 214 3.39 23.07 21.25
N LEU A 215 2.68 22.20 21.98
CA LEU A 215 2.96 20.76 22.11
C LEU A 215 2.70 19.98 20.83
N GLY A 216 3.51 18.94 20.56
CA GLY A 216 3.49 18.15 19.32
C GLY A 216 2.16 17.47 19.01
N GLU A 217 1.29 17.31 20.01
CA GLU A 217 -0.05 16.74 19.86
C GLU A 217 -0.90 17.50 18.82
N VAL A 218 -0.68 18.80 18.62
CA VAL A 218 -1.43 19.55 17.59
C VAL A 218 -1.05 19.13 16.16
N VAL A 219 0.19 18.72 15.93
CA VAL A 219 0.70 18.27 14.63
C VAL A 219 0.37 16.80 14.42
N VAL A 220 0.81 15.94 15.35
CA VAL A 220 0.62 14.49 15.26
C VAL A 220 -0.86 14.10 15.28
N GLY A 221 -1.68 14.83 16.06
CA GLY A 221 -3.13 14.66 16.09
C GLY A 221 -3.86 15.30 14.92
N GLY A 222 -3.17 15.99 14.00
CA GLY A 222 -3.77 16.68 12.86
C GLY A 222 -4.77 17.78 13.24
N GLN A 223 -4.65 18.34 14.44
CA GLN A 223 -5.67 19.26 14.97
C GLN A 223 -5.57 20.68 14.39
N VAL A 224 -4.44 21.00 13.74
CA VAL A 224 -4.17 22.28 13.06
C VAL A 224 -3.50 22.02 11.71
N GLU A 225 -3.50 23.01 10.82
CA GLU A 225 -2.68 23.00 9.60
C GLU A 225 -1.28 23.54 9.97
N PRO A 226 -0.21 22.71 9.99
CA PRO A 226 1.14 23.15 10.32
C PRO A 226 1.77 23.94 9.18
N ASP A 227 2.83 24.70 9.48
CA ASP A 227 3.70 25.23 8.42
C ASP A 227 4.52 24.08 7.85
N THR A 228 4.64 24.01 6.51
CA THR A 228 5.42 22.98 5.81
C THR A 228 6.64 23.60 5.13
N TYR A 229 7.80 22.97 5.31
CA TYR A 229 9.07 23.38 4.71
C TYR A 229 9.67 22.20 3.96
N VAL A 230 10.12 22.43 2.73
CA VAL A 230 10.85 21.43 1.93
C VAL A 230 12.30 21.88 1.82
N VAL A 231 13.23 21.05 2.24
CA VAL A 231 14.67 21.35 2.30
C VAL A 231 15.44 20.32 1.47
N ALA A 232 16.32 20.75 0.57
CA ALA A 232 17.21 19.86 -0.16
C ALA A 232 18.21 19.20 0.80
N LYS A 233 18.44 17.89 0.71
CA LYS A 233 19.46 17.23 1.56
C LYS A 233 20.87 17.70 1.23
N ASP A 234 21.14 17.92 -0.05
CA ASP A 234 22.39 18.52 -0.49
C ASP A 234 22.38 20.02 -0.19
N GLY A 235 23.36 20.49 0.57
CA GLY A 235 23.50 21.90 0.96
C GLY A 235 22.46 22.44 1.97
N LEU A 236 21.37 21.73 2.27
CA LEU A 236 20.29 22.16 3.18
C LEU A 236 19.60 23.47 2.74
N GLU A 237 19.47 23.67 1.42
CA GLU A 237 18.75 24.79 0.85
C GLU A 237 17.23 24.62 0.97
N VAL A 238 16.52 25.67 1.35
CA VAL A 238 15.05 25.66 1.43
C VAL A 238 14.46 25.76 0.02
N LEU A 239 13.78 24.71 -0.41
CA LEU A 239 13.17 24.58 -1.74
C LEU A 239 11.76 25.18 -1.79
N ASP A 240 10.95 24.96 -0.75
CA ASP A 240 9.57 25.42 -0.70
C ASP A 240 9.12 25.70 0.75
N VAL A 241 8.20 26.65 0.92
CA VAL A 241 7.59 26.99 2.21
C VAL A 241 6.11 27.30 2.05
N HIS A 242 5.28 26.53 2.74
CA HIS A 242 3.85 26.74 2.87
C HIS A 242 3.50 27.13 4.31
N LEU A 243 2.76 28.22 4.49
CA LEU A 243 2.30 28.67 5.82
C LEU A 243 0.93 28.08 6.11
N GLY A 244 0.84 27.33 7.21
CA GLY A 244 -0.39 26.69 7.66
C GLY A 244 -1.26 27.61 8.51
N HIS A 245 -2.53 27.23 8.65
CA HIS A 245 -3.50 27.92 9.48
C HIS A 245 -3.65 27.30 10.88
N GLN A 246 -3.31 28.07 11.92
CA GLN A 246 -3.36 27.64 13.32
C GLN A 246 -4.27 28.56 14.13
N GLU A 247 -5.46 28.06 14.49
CA GLU A 247 -6.41 28.81 15.33
C GLU A 247 -6.09 28.71 16.83
N PHE A 248 -5.27 27.73 17.21
CA PHE A 248 -4.90 27.47 18.59
C PHE A 248 -3.58 26.72 18.68
N ARG A 249 -3.04 26.70 19.90
CA ARG A 249 -1.92 25.86 20.31
C ARG A 249 -2.26 25.16 21.61
N ILE A 250 -1.62 24.02 21.88
CA ILE A 250 -1.66 23.38 23.18
C ILE A 250 -0.42 23.80 23.96
N THR A 251 -0.61 24.34 25.16
CA THR A 251 0.47 24.71 26.07
C THR A 251 0.39 23.88 27.34
N SER A 252 1.54 23.39 27.80
CA SER A 252 1.63 22.72 29.09
C SER A 252 1.59 23.75 30.22
N THR A 253 0.66 23.61 31.15
CA THR A 253 0.55 24.43 32.36
C THR A 253 0.69 23.57 33.61
N ASP A 254 0.88 24.20 34.77
CA ASP A 254 0.95 23.49 36.06
C ASP A 254 -0.36 22.76 36.42
N SER A 255 -1.47 23.13 35.76
CA SER A 255 -2.80 22.51 35.91
C SER A 255 -3.14 21.45 34.85
N GLY A 256 -2.19 21.12 33.96
CA GLY A 256 -2.44 20.26 32.80
C GLY A 256 -2.27 20.99 31.48
N ASP A 257 -2.59 20.32 30.38
CA ASP A 257 -2.47 20.90 29.05
C ASP A 257 -3.70 21.78 28.75
N SER A 258 -3.46 22.94 28.14
CA SER A 258 -4.51 23.93 27.87
C SER A 258 -4.48 24.41 26.43
N ARG A 259 -5.67 24.59 25.84
CA ARG A 259 -5.86 25.11 24.50
C ARG A 259 -5.91 26.63 24.54
N VAL A 260 -4.93 27.27 23.92
CA VAL A 260 -4.80 28.73 23.85
C VAL A 260 -4.99 29.18 22.41
N ALA A 261 -5.86 30.18 22.19
CA ALA A 261 -6.09 30.74 20.86
C ALA A 261 -4.80 31.35 20.29
N VAL A 262 -4.56 31.10 19.01
CA VAL A 262 -3.48 31.71 18.22
C VAL A 262 -4.14 32.68 17.24
N ASP A 263 -3.45 33.78 16.93
CA ASP A 263 -3.94 34.72 15.91
C ASP A 263 -3.98 34.02 14.54
N PRO A 264 -5.18 33.80 13.95
CA PRO A 264 -5.32 33.10 12.68
C PRO A 264 -4.81 33.94 11.49
N THR A 265 -4.56 35.24 11.68
CA THR A 265 -4.06 36.15 10.63
C THR A 265 -2.54 36.21 10.54
N ARG A 266 -1.85 35.39 11.35
CA ARG A 266 -0.39 35.27 11.37
C ARG A 266 0.16 34.99 9.97
N ARG A 267 1.20 35.74 9.59
CA ARG A 267 1.95 35.58 8.33
C ARG A 267 3.43 35.25 8.54
N THR A 268 3.82 34.96 9.77
CA THR A 268 5.19 34.59 10.12
C THR A 268 5.33 33.07 10.15
N ARG A 269 6.51 32.56 9.78
CA ARG A 269 6.87 31.14 9.87
C ARG A 269 6.99 30.69 11.33
N VAL A 270 6.67 29.42 11.61
CA VAL A 270 6.82 28.78 12.93
C VAL A 270 8.28 28.60 13.26
N LEU A 271 9.05 28.12 12.27
CA LEU A 271 10.50 28.00 12.38
C LEU A 271 11.13 29.22 11.71
N ASP A 272 12.06 29.86 12.41
CA ASP A 272 13.00 30.76 11.73
C ASP A 272 14.06 29.98 10.94
N ASP A 273 14.89 30.70 10.19
CA ASP A 273 15.87 30.07 9.29
C ASP A 273 16.94 29.27 10.07
N ASP A 274 17.33 29.68 11.28
CA ASP A 274 18.29 28.93 12.11
C ASP A 274 17.64 27.65 12.63
N GLN A 275 16.45 27.76 13.21
CA GLN A 275 15.67 26.64 13.72
C GLN A 275 15.39 25.60 12.63
N LEU A 276 14.98 26.03 11.43
CA LEU A 276 14.74 25.16 10.29
C LEU A 276 16.00 24.39 9.87
N LEU A 277 17.14 25.08 9.78
CA LEU A 277 18.42 24.45 9.46
C LEU A 277 18.88 23.48 10.55
N ARG A 278 18.65 23.78 11.83
CA ARG A 278 18.96 22.86 12.94
C ARG A 278 18.14 21.58 12.84
N VAL A 279 16.85 21.68 12.56
CA VAL A 279 15.97 20.50 12.35
C VAL A 279 16.42 19.70 11.13
N ALA A 280 16.69 20.36 10.00
CA ALA A 280 17.11 19.67 8.77
C ALA A 280 18.45 18.93 8.95
N ARG A 281 19.44 19.56 9.61
CA ARG A 281 20.72 18.90 9.96
C ARG A 281 20.51 17.69 10.86
N LEU A 282 19.66 17.84 11.88
CA LEU A 282 19.37 16.77 12.83
C LEU A 282 18.71 15.59 12.12
N ALA A 283 17.70 15.87 11.28
CA ALA A 283 16.99 14.89 10.48
C ALA A 283 17.94 14.10 9.55
N ALA A 284 18.80 14.80 8.81
CA ALA A 284 19.80 14.17 7.95
C ALA A 284 20.77 13.27 8.73
N GLY A 285 21.26 13.72 9.90
CA GLY A 285 22.14 12.92 10.74
C GLY A 285 21.47 11.66 11.30
N VAL A 286 20.18 11.76 11.64
CA VAL A 286 19.39 10.60 12.11
C VAL A 286 19.21 9.57 10.98
N GLU A 287 18.90 9.99 9.75
CA GLU A 287 18.85 9.09 8.60
C GLU A 287 20.20 8.42 8.31
N GLU A 288 21.30 9.18 8.37
CA GLU A 288 22.65 8.63 8.18
C GLU A 288 22.96 7.54 9.22
N HIS A 289 22.59 7.77 10.48
CA HIS A 289 22.78 6.79 11.57
C HIS A 289 22.02 5.49 11.34
N TYR A 290 20.76 5.57 10.89
CA TYR A 290 19.91 4.40 10.63
C TYR A 290 20.12 3.77 9.24
N GLY A 291 20.78 4.46 8.32
CA GLY A 291 21.02 4.04 6.94
C GLY A 291 19.74 3.89 6.09
N ARG A 292 18.63 4.51 6.52
CA ARG A 292 17.32 4.44 5.85
C ARG A 292 16.47 5.66 6.22
N PRO A 293 15.49 6.07 5.38
CA PRO A 293 14.65 7.23 5.66
C PRO A 293 13.87 7.13 6.98
N GLN A 294 13.76 8.26 7.69
CA GLN A 294 13.18 8.38 9.03
C GLN A 294 12.05 9.41 9.08
N ASP A 295 11.01 9.07 9.83
CA ASP A 295 9.95 9.95 10.35
C ASP A 295 10.30 10.27 11.80
N LEU A 296 10.66 11.52 12.08
CA LEU A 296 11.06 11.99 13.41
C LEU A 296 10.11 13.06 13.96
N GLU A 297 9.80 12.97 15.24
CA GLU A 297 9.09 14.00 15.98
C GLU A 297 10.11 14.84 16.76
N PHE A 298 10.00 16.16 16.66
CA PHE A 298 10.88 17.11 17.33
C PHE A 298 10.11 18.17 18.13
N ALA A 299 10.80 18.74 19.11
CA ALA A 299 10.27 19.78 19.96
C ALA A 299 11.36 20.80 20.30
N PHE A 300 10.98 22.07 20.36
CA PHE A 300 11.84 23.14 20.87
C PHE A 300 11.32 23.66 22.21
N ALA A 301 12.20 23.72 23.19
CA ALA A 301 11.97 24.37 24.47
C ALA A 301 13.21 25.17 24.85
N ASP A 302 13.05 26.43 25.26
CA ASP A 302 14.16 27.33 25.61
C ASP A 302 15.25 27.41 24.52
N ASP A 303 14.84 27.41 23.24
CA ASP A 303 15.69 27.35 22.03
C ASP A 303 16.50 26.04 21.84
N GLU A 304 16.34 25.06 22.72
CA GLU A 304 16.96 23.73 22.57
C GLU A 304 16.09 22.79 21.74
N LEU A 305 16.71 22.12 20.77
CA LEU A 305 16.07 21.13 19.89
C LEU A 305 16.16 19.72 20.49
N TRP A 306 15.02 19.07 20.66
CA TRP A 306 14.88 17.72 21.17
C TRP A 306 14.22 16.78 20.17
N ILE A 307 14.69 15.54 20.09
CA ILE A 307 14.00 14.43 19.39
C ILE A 307 13.14 13.69 20.41
N VAL A 308 11.83 13.67 20.17
CA VAL A 308 10.88 12.99 21.07
C VAL A 308 10.45 11.62 20.54
N GLN A 309 10.64 11.34 19.25
CA GLN A 309 10.41 10.03 18.63
C GLN A 309 11.13 9.92 17.27
N THR A 310 11.48 8.70 16.86
CA THR A 310 11.88 8.40 15.47
C THR A 310 11.41 6.99 15.08
N ARG A 311 11.14 6.80 13.79
CA ARG A 311 10.85 5.49 13.19
C ARG A 311 11.15 5.50 11.68
N PRO A 312 11.37 4.34 11.05
CA PRO A 312 11.53 4.28 9.60
C PRO A 312 10.26 4.71 8.86
N ILE A 313 10.42 5.38 7.72
CA ILE A 313 9.30 5.67 6.81
C ILE A 313 8.99 4.39 6.01
N THR A 314 7.85 3.77 6.28
CA THR A 314 7.42 2.50 5.65
C THR A 314 6.59 2.71 4.37
N THR A 315 6.20 3.94 4.06
CA THR A 315 5.32 4.28 2.93
C THR A 315 6.06 4.69 1.64
N LEU A 316 7.41 4.71 1.64
CA LEU A 316 8.21 5.15 0.49
C LEU A 316 8.25 4.15 -0.67
N ASP A 317 7.82 2.90 -0.44
CA ASP A 317 7.68 1.87 -1.49
C ASP A 317 6.41 2.04 -2.33
N GLN A 318 5.63 3.11 -2.11
CA GLN A 318 4.51 3.50 -2.97
C GLN A 318 4.92 4.70 -3.84
N PRO A 319 4.84 4.62 -5.18
CA PRO A 319 5.24 5.70 -6.06
C PRO A 319 4.27 6.88 -5.97
N ALA A 320 4.81 8.10 -5.91
CA ALA A 320 4.03 9.26 -6.30
C ALA A 320 3.82 9.33 -7.81
N ALA A 321 2.64 9.81 -8.17
CA ALA A 321 2.44 10.43 -9.46
C ALA A 321 3.14 11.81 -9.49
N PRO A 322 3.77 12.20 -10.62
CA PRO A 322 4.39 13.51 -10.77
C PRO A 322 3.35 14.64 -10.64
N ALA A 323 3.74 15.72 -9.98
CA ALA A 323 2.87 16.88 -9.73
C ALA A 323 2.42 17.55 -11.05
N PRO A 324 1.10 17.69 -11.30
CA PRO A 324 0.58 18.50 -12.39
C PRO A 324 0.47 19.97 -11.95
N SER A 325 1.21 20.87 -12.63
CA SER A 325 0.89 22.30 -12.63
C SER A 325 -0.24 22.56 -13.62
N GLY A 326 -1.49 22.54 -13.14
CA GLY A 326 -2.69 22.72 -13.95
C GLY A 326 -3.05 24.19 -14.18
N ASN A 327 -3.16 24.58 -15.46
CA ASN A 327 -3.95 25.73 -15.91
C ASN A 327 -5.10 25.19 -16.78
N GLY A 328 -6.37 25.35 -16.34
CA GLY A 328 -7.54 25.07 -17.17
C GLY A 328 -8.88 24.97 -16.41
N GLU A 329 -9.56 26.12 -16.26
CA GLU A 329 -11.03 26.39 -16.20
C GLU A 329 -12.03 25.46 -15.46
N ALA A 330 -11.64 24.44 -14.71
CA ALA A 330 -12.53 23.85 -13.71
C ALA A 330 -12.52 24.71 -12.44
N GLN A 331 -13.69 25.20 -12.02
CA GLN A 331 -13.78 26.03 -10.81
C GLN A 331 -13.47 25.14 -9.59
N ALA A 332 -12.30 25.37 -8.98
CA ALA A 332 -11.96 24.74 -7.72
C ALA A 332 -13.02 25.13 -6.67
N LEU A 333 -13.69 24.12 -6.11
CA LEU A 333 -14.61 24.32 -5.00
C LEU A 333 -13.83 24.63 -3.73
N LEU A 334 -12.77 23.86 -3.50
CA LEU A 334 -11.94 23.92 -2.29
C LEU A 334 -10.49 23.63 -2.65
N THR A 335 -9.59 24.16 -1.84
CA THR A 335 -8.15 23.89 -1.91
C THR A 335 -7.63 23.55 -0.52
N GLY A 336 -6.77 22.55 -0.42
CA GLY A 336 -6.06 22.14 0.78
C GLY A 336 -4.69 21.57 0.43
N LEU A 337 -4.15 20.75 1.31
CA LEU A 337 -2.89 20.04 1.14
C LEU A 337 -3.15 18.68 0.47
N GLY A 338 -2.45 18.42 -0.64
CA GLY A 338 -2.41 17.09 -1.26
C GLY A 338 -1.62 16.11 -0.39
N ALA A 339 -2.30 15.14 0.21
CA ALA A 339 -1.73 14.28 1.25
C ALA A 339 -1.76 12.79 0.91
N GLY A 340 -2.42 12.41 -0.19
CA GLY A 340 -2.42 11.06 -0.75
C GLY A 340 -2.54 11.16 -2.27
N PRO A 341 -1.60 10.55 -3.03
CA PRO A 341 -1.51 10.79 -4.47
C PRO A 341 -2.69 10.20 -5.24
N GLY A 342 -2.91 10.73 -6.44
CA GLY A 342 -3.94 10.27 -7.38
C GLY A 342 -5.16 11.19 -7.48
N THR A 343 -6.10 10.81 -8.34
CA THR A 343 -7.35 11.53 -8.59
C THR A 343 -8.55 10.60 -8.46
N ALA A 344 -9.61 11.03 -7.79
CA ALA A 344 -10.84 10.25 -7.65
C ALA A 344 -12.08 11.12 -7.88
N THR A 345 -13.01 10.61 -8.68
CA THR A 345 -14.31 11.24 -8.90
C THR A 345 -15.39 10.39 -8.25
N GLY A 346 -16.23 11.00 -7.42
CA GLY A 346 -17.28 10.28 -6.71
C GLY A 346 -18.28 11.22 -6.06
N ARG A 347 -19.37 10.64 -5.53
CA ARG A 347 -20.36 11.40 -4.79
C ARG A 347 -19.86 11.68 -3.38
N VAL A 348 -20.05 12.90 -2.92
CA VAL A 348 -19.75 13.34 -1.56
C VAL A 348 -20.62 12.59 -0.57
N ARG A 349 -19.98 12.12 0.50
CA ARG A 349 -20.64 11.71 1.73
C ARG A 349 -19.99 12.47 2.89
N VAL A 350 -20.75 13.37 3.52
CA VAL A 350 -20.32 14.11 4.70
C VAL A 350 -20.51 13.25 5.94
N LEU A 351 -19.42 12.98 6.64
CA LEU A 351 -19.39 12.16 7.85
C LEU A 351 -18.87 13.02 9.01
N HIS A 352 -19.61 13.07 10.12
CA HIS A 352 -19.15 13.75 11.34
C HIS A 352 -18.72 12.75 12.42
N GLU A 353 -19.34 11.57 12.44
CA GLU A 353 -19.09 10.52 13.43
C GLU A 353 -19.07 9.12 12.79
N LEU A 354 -18.46 8.14 13.47
CA LEU A 354 -18.31 6.77 12.95
C LEU A 354 -19.66 6.12 12.57
N VAL A 355 -20.73 6.42 13.31
CA VAL A 355 -22.08 5.91 13.06
C VAL A 355 -22.61 6.28 11.67
N ASP A 356 -22.12 7.38 11.10
CA ASP A 356 -22.49 7.82 9.75
C ASP A 356 -21.91 6.90 8.67
N GLY A 357 -20.88 6.11 8.99
CA GLY A 357 -20.21 5.19 8.07
C GLY A 357 -21.12 4.13 7.44
N LYS A 358 -22.27 3.81 8.07
CA LYS A 358 -23.31 2.94 7.48
C LYS A 358 -24.00 3.54 6.27
N LYS A 359 -23.92 4.86 6.09
CA LYS A 359 -24.51 5.61 4.97
C LYS A 359 -23.58 5.68 3.75
N LEU A 360 -22.30 5.34 3.93
CA LEU A 360 -21.30 5.37 2.88
C LEU A 360 -21.53 4.21 1.91
N SER A 361 -21.59 4.51 0.62
CA SER A 361 -21.55 3.52 -0.46
C SER A 361 -20.13 3.40 -1.05
N ASP A 362 -19.81 2.25 -1.63
CA ASP A 362 -18.47 1.98 -2.15
C ASP A 362 -18.14 2.95 -3.30
N GLY A 363 -16.95 3.55 -3.25
CA GLY A 363 -16.49 4.54 -4.23
C GLY A 363 -16.94 5.99 -3.96
N GLU A 364 -17.77 6.26 -2.94
CA GLU A 364 -18.09 7.64 -2.53
C GLU A 364 -16.86 8.37 -1.95
N ILE A 365 -16.84 9.69 -2.09
CA ILE A 365 -15.80 10.55 -1.51
C ILE A 365 -16.21 10.93 -0.09
N ILE A 366 -15.37 10.57 0.89
CA ILE A 366 -15.60 10.96 2.29
C ILE A 366 -15.22 12.43 2.45
N VAL A 367 -16.13 13.21 3.03
CA VAL A 367 -15.88 14.58 3.48
C VAL A 367 -16.09 14.64 4.99
N ALA A 368 -15.10 15.04 5.77
CA ALA A 368 -15.21 15.04 7.24
C ALA A 368 -14.42 16.19 7.89
N PRO A 369 -14.75 16.61 9.12
CA PRO A 369 -13.93 17.61 9.82
C PRO A 369 -12.50 17.09 10.03
N MET A 370 -12.40 15.82 10.43
CA MET A 370 -11.18 15.04 10.60
C MET A 370 -11.56 13.56 10.60
N THR A 371 -10.72 12.67 10.07
CA THR A 371 -10.95 11.23 10.18
C THR A 371 -10.39 10.70 11.50
N ARG A 372 -10.94 9.58 11.98
CA ARG A 372 -10.46 8.91 13.19
C ARG A 372 -10.05 7.47 12.89
N PRO A 373 -9.18 6.86 13.70
CA PRO A 373 -8.66 5.53 13.37
C PRO A 373 -9.63 4.35 13.37
N ASP A 374 -10.72 4.47 14.11
CA ASP A 374 -11.88 3.57 14.06
C ASP A 374 -12.60 3.62 12.70
N TRP A 375 -12.28 4.58 11.82
CA TRP A 375 -12.86 4.71 10.49
C TRP A 375 -12.19 3.82 9.44
N LEU A 376 -11.17 3.02 9.78
CA LEU A 376 -10.46 2.18 8.81
C LEU A 376 -11.38 1.32 7.91
N PRO A 377 -12.44 0.65 8.42
CA PRO A 377 -13.36 -0.13 7.58
C PRO A 377 -14.08 0.72 6.52
N ILE A 378 -14.42 1.97 6.85
CA ILE A 378 -15.13 2.89 5.94
C ILE A 378 -14.16 3.62 5.00
N LEU A 379 -12.93 3.91 5.45
CA LEU A 379 -11.87 4.49 4.61
C LEU A 379 -11.47 3.55 3.47
N ARG A 380 -11.47 2.23 3.69
CA ARG A 380 -11.22 1.22 2.63
C ARG A 380 -12.22 1.31 1.48
N ARG A 381 -13.47 1.60 1.80
CA ARG A 381 -14.59 1.63 0.84
C ARG A 381 -14.68 2.95 0.08
N ALA A 382 -14.01 4.00 0.55
CA ALA A 382 -14.04 5.33 -0.06
C ALA A 382 -13.32 5.36 -1.43
N GLY A 383 -13.79 6.20 -2.34
CA GLY A 383 -13.11 6.54 -3.58
C GLY A 383 -11.97 7.55 -3.38
N GLY A 384 -12.12 8.44 -2.40
CA GLY A 384 -11.16 9.49 -2.02
C GLY A 384 -11.58 10.16 -0.71
N ILE A 385 -10.70 10.97 -0.13
CA ILE A 385 -10.89 11.56 1.21
C ILE A 385 -10.61 13.07 1.16
N VAL A 386 -11.54 13.86 1.69
CA VAL A 386 -11.39 15.31 1.89
C VAL A 386 -11.65 15.64 3.37
N THR A 387 -10.75 16.40 3.99
CA THR A 387 -10.93 16.84 5.39
C THR A 387 -10.78 18.34 5.59
N ASP A 388 -11.54 18.91 6.53
CA ASP A 388 -11.46 20.34 6.87
C ASP A 388 -10.11 20.70 7.50
N GLY A 389 -9.58 19.84 8.39
CA GLY A 389 -8.31 20.04 9.09
C GLY A 389 -7.27 18.94 8.81
N GLY A 390 -6.04 19.16 9.28
CA GLY A 390 -4.93 18.20 9.20
C GLY A 390 -3.83 18.57 8.19
N GLY A 391 -2.60 18.18 8.50
CA GLY A 391 -1.42 18.25 7.60
C GLY A 391 -1.13 16.91 6.92
N ILE A 392 0.02 16.78 6.25
CA ILE A 392 0.40 15.55 5.52
C ILE A 392 0.62 14.36 6.48
N THR A 393 0.68 14.62 7.77
CA THR A 393 0.86 13.64 8.85
C THR A 393 -0.41 13.24 9.56
N CYS A 394 -1.55 13.84 9.21
CA CYS A 394 -2.81 13.53 9.87
C CYS A 394 -3.26 12.09 9.57
N HIS A 395 -4.16 11.58 10.39
CA HIS A 395 -4.70 10.23 10.24
C HIS A 395 -5.24 9.94 8.83
N ALA A 396 -5.97 10.90 8.23
CA ALA A 396 -6.50 10.77 6.86
C ALA A 396 -5.38 10.61 5.82
N ALA A 397 -4.29 11.38 5.97
CA ALA A 397 -3.16 11.37 5.06
C ALA A 397 -2.35 10.06 5.14
N ILE A 398 -2.08 9.57 6.35
CA ILE A 398 -1.34 8.32 6.55
C ILE A 398 -2.14 7.13 6.01
N VAL A 399 -3.38 6.94 6.50
CA VAL A 399 -4.19 5.78 6.13
C VAL A 399 -4.66 5.86 4.68
N GLY A 400 -4.99 7.04 4.17
CA GLY A 400 -5.38 7.21 2.78
C GLY A 400 -4.26 6.84 1.80
N ARG A 401 -3.01 7.20 2.12
CA ARG A 401 -1.83 6.74 1.35
C ARG A 401 -1.67 5.24 1.42
N GLU A 402 -1.68 4.65 2.61
CA GLU A 402 -1.57 3.19 2.78
C GLU A 402 -2.63 2.42 1.97
N LEU A 403 -3.83 3.01 1.82
CA LEU A 403 -4.94 2.45 1.05
C LEU A 403 -4.94 2.84 -0.45
N GLY A 404 -3.96 3.61 -0.92
CA GLY A 404 -3.86 4.06 -2.30
C GLY A 404 -5.01 4.99 -2.74
N LYS A 405 -5.56 5.79 -1.82
CA LYS A 405 -6.69 6.69 -2.07
C LYS A 405 -6.20 8.14 -2.20
N PRO A 406 -6.75 8.93 -3.15
CA PRO A 406 -6.51 10.37 -3.21
C PRO A 406 -6.99 11.08 -1.94
N VAL A 407 -6.13 11.91 -1.34
CA VAL A 407 -6.44 12.64 -0.11
C VAL A 407 -6.12 14.12 -0.23
N VAL A 408 -7.11 14.95 0.13
CA VAL A 408 -6.93 16.40 0.36
C VAL A 408 -7.27 16.70 1.83
N VAL A 409 -6.34 17.29 2.56
CA VAL A 409 -6.52 17.67 3.98
C VAL A 409 -6.39 19.18 4.14
N GLY A 410 -6.91 19.73 5.24
CA GLY A 410 -6.85 21.18 5.45
C GLY A 410 -7.68 22.00 4.45
N ALA A 411 -8.77 21.43 3.91
CA ALA A 411 -9.67 22.12 2.98
C ALA A 411 -10.59 23.16 3.66
N ARG A 412 -10.50 23.27 5.00
CA ARG A 412 -11.12 24.26 5.90
C ARG A 412 -12.64 24.20 6.03
N THR A 413 -13.35 24.28 4.93
CA THR A 413 -14.82 24.43 4.89
C THR A 413 -15.52 23.34 4.11
N ALA A 414 -14.82 22.24 3.79
CA ALA A 414 -15.35 21.13 3.01
C ALA A 414 -16.67 20.57 3.56
N THR A 415 -16.78 20.38 4.88
CA THR A 415 -18.03 19.87 5.48
C THR A 415 -19.21 20.84 5.44
N LYS A 416 -18.94 22.13 5.23
CA LYS A 416 -19.98 23.18 5.13
C LYS A 416 -20.35 23.46 3.68
N ASP A 417 -19.37 23.40 2.79
CA ASP A 417 -19.50 23.83 1.41
C ASP A 417 -19.94 22.69 0.49
N LEU A 418 -19.59 21.44 0.81
CA LEU A 418 -19.98 20.25 0.07
C LEU A 418 -21.22 19.58 0.66
N LYS A 419 -22.05 18.98 -0.20
CA LYS A 419 -23.32 18.35 0.20
C LYS A 419 -23.36 16.87 -0.15
N ASP A 420 -24.02 16.08 0.68
CA ASP A 420 -24.30 14.68 0.41
C ASP A 420 -24.86 14.45 -1.00
N GLY A 421 -24.26 13.52 -1.74
CA GLY A 421 -24.62 13.16 -3.10
C GLY A 421 -24.05 14.06 -4.20
N GLN A 422 -23.42 15.19 -3.85
CA GLN A 422 -22.76 16.08 -4.81
C GLN A 422 -21.60 15.36 -5.51
N LEU A 423 -21.53 15.45 -6.83
CA LEU A 423 -20.43 14.85 -7.58
C LEU A 423 -19.22 15.80 -7.52
N ILE A 424 -18.06 15.29 -7.12
CA ILE A 424 -16.81 16.05 -7.07
C ILE A 424 -15.66 15.22 -7.63
N THR A 425 -14.58 15.91 -8.03
CA THR A 425 -13.28 15.30 -8.32
C THR A 425 -12.26 15.79 -7.30
N VAL A 426 -11.59 14.85 -6.64
CA VAL A 426 -10.49 15.10 -5.70
C VAL A 426 -9.18 14.85 -6.43
N ASP A 427 -8.31 15.86 -6.50
CA ASP A 427 -6.92 15.72 -6.91
C ASP A 427 -6.02 15.79 -5.67
N GLY A 428 -5.61 14.61 -5.20
CA GLY A 428 -4.77 14.46 -4.03
C GLY A 428 -3.29 14.82 -4.29
N ASN A 429 -2.88 15.02 -5.56
CA ASN A 429 -1.55 15.53 -5.89
C ASN A 429 -1.52 17.05 -5.77
N ALA A 430 -2.50 17.72 -6.37
CA ALA A 430 -2.57 19.18 -6.39
C ALA A 430 -3.18 19.77 -5.11
N GLY A 431 -3.86 18.96 -4.28
CA GLY A 431 -4.58 19.45 -3.10
C GLY A 431 -5.88 20.17 -3.46
N VAL A 432 -6.51 19.84 -4.58
CA VAL A 432 -7.65 20.59 -5.12
C VAL A 432 -8.89 19.71 -5.21
N VAL A 433 -10.05 20.27 -4.86
CA VAL A 433 -11.36 19.65 -5.05
C VAL A 433 -12.15 20.46 -6.06
N PHE A 434 -12.63 19.79 -7.10
CA PHE A 434 -13.39 20.42 -8.19
C PHE A 434 -14.87 20.02 -8.17
N ASP A 435 -15.72 20.88 -8.72
CA ASP A 435 -17.14 20.59 -8.92
C ASP A 435 -17.37 19.67 -10.11
N GLY A 436 -18.20 18.66 -9.92
CA GLY A 436 -18.51 17.67 -10.95
C GLY A 436 -17.35 16.74 -11.28
N ALA A 437 -17.50 16.00 -12.39
CA ALA A 437 -16.43 15.18 -12.94
C ALA A 437 -15.52 16.08 -13.79
N VAL A 438 -14.34 16.40 -13.28
CA VAL A 438 -13.32 17.10 -14.07
C VAL A 438 -12.48 16.07 -14.82
N HIS A 439 -12.59 16.11 -16.13
CA HIS A 439 -11.62 15.49 -17.03
C HIS A 439 -10.44 16.45 -17.19
N THR A 440 -9.26 16.05 -16.74
CA THR A 440 -8.02 16.79 -17.00
C THR A 440 -7.82 16.84 -18.51
N ALA A 441 -7.96 18.03 -19.11
CA ALA A 441 -7.78 18.21 -20.54
C ALA A 441 -6.29 18.06 -20.91
N GLU A 442 -5.97 17.06 -21.72
CA GLU A 442 -4.70 17.01 -22.44
C GLU A 442 -4.60 18.20 -23.39
N ARG A 443 -3.52 18.97 -23.30
CA ARG A 443 -3.19 19.98 -24.32
C ARG A 443 -1.93 19.65 -25.11
N PRO A 444 -1.88 20.10 -26.37
CA PRO A 444 -1.00 19.56 -27.41
C PRO A 444 0.46 19.88 -27.13
N VAL A 445 1.33 18.92 -27.47
CA VAL A 445 2.79 19.07 -27.41
C VAL A 445 3.22 20.29 -28.23
N ALA A 446 3.59 21.36 -27.53
CA ALA A 446 4.30 22.47 -28.13
C ALA A 446 5.72 22.01 -28.44
N THR A 447 6.07 22.05 -29.72
CA THR A 447 7.42 21.92 -30.25
C THR A 447 8.28 23.06 -29.70
N GLY A 448 9.14 22.77 -28.73
CA GLY A 448 10.06 23.72 -28.11
C GLY A 448 11.43 23.10 -27.92
N SER A 449 12.42 23.67 -28.57
CA SER A 449 13.78 23.16 -28.76
C SER A 449 14.53 22.77 -27.49
N ALA A 450 15.26 21.67 -27.60
CA ALA A 450 16.31 21.26 -26.69
C ALA A 450 17.27 22.40 -26.33
N SER A 451 17.49 22.60 -25.03
CA SER A 451 18.71 23.17 -24.49
C SER A 451 19.26 22.17 -23.48
N ALA A 452 20.50 21.76 -23.73
CA ALA A 452 21.22 20.70 -23.07
C ALA A 452 21.59 21.01 -21.61
N ALA A 453 21.35 20.04 -20.72
CA ALA A 453 22.38 19.33 -19.95
C ALA A 453 21.73 18.66 -18.73
N SER A 454 21.06 17.52 -18.95
CA SER A 454 20.80 16.52 -17.92
C SER A 454 21.38 15.22 -18.47
N ALA A 455 22.22 14.56 -17.68
CA ALA A 455 22.84 13.30 -18.05
C ALA A 455 21.73 12.27 -18.29
N VAL A 456 21.53 11.90 -19.56
CA VAL A 456 20.63 10.83 -19.97
C VAL A 456 21.11 9.55 -19.31
N ALA A 457 20.38 9.05 -18.32
CA ALA A 457 20.56 7.70 -17.80
C ALA A 457 20.40 6.74 -18.99
N ALA A 458 21.44 5.96 -19.28
CA ALA A 458 21.41 5.02 -20.40
C ALA A 458 20.27 4.00 -20.21
N GLU A 459 19.50 3.75 -21.27
CA GLU A 459 18.51 2.66 -21.31
C GLU A 459 19.18 1.34 -20.89
N THR A 460 18.58 0.64 -19.93
CA THR A 460 19.14 -0.62 -19.44
C THR A 460 18.75 -1.75 -20.39
N VAL A 461 19.64 -2.05 -21.33
CA VAL A 461 19.42 -3.13 -22.31
C VAL A 461 19.46 -4.49 -21.61
N THR A 462 18.37 -5.25 -21.71
CA THR A 462 18.23 -6.62 -21.20
C THR A 462 17.95 -7.60 -22.34
N ALA A 463 18.36 -8.86 -22.18
CA ALA A 463 18.02 -9.94 -23.12
C ALA A 463 16.63 -10.53 -22.86
N THR A 464 16.25 -10.68 -21.59
CA THR A 464 14.89 -11.00 -21.16
C THR A 464 14.04 -9.75 -21.23
N ALA A 465 12.93 -9.83 -21.97
CA ALA A 465 12.01 -8.71 -22.15
C ALA A 465 11.16 -8.47 -20.89
N VAL A 466 10.91 -7.21 -20.57
CA VAL A 466 10.04 -6.77 -19.48
C VAL A 466 8.75 -6.24 -20.07
N TYR A 467 7.73 -7.10 -20.03
CA TYR A 467 6.37 -6.77 -20.39
C TYR A 467 5.56 -6.30 -19.20
N VAL A 468 4.39 -5.72 -19.48
CA VAL A 468 3.41 -5.32 -18.46
C VAL A 468 2.10 -6.09 -18.57
N ASN A 469 1.42 -6.21 -17.43
CA ASN A 469 0.04 -6.64 -17.33
C ASN A 469 -0.86 -5.40 -17.40
N LEU A 470 -1.77 -5.35 -18.38
CA LEU A 470 -2.74 -4.25 -18.52
C LEU A 470 -4.17 -4.78 -18.42
N ALA A 471 -5.06 -3.93 -17.90
CA ALA A 471 -6.48 -4.24 -17.75
C ALA A 471 -7.40 -3.22 -18.42
N THR A 472 -6.94 -1.98 -18.65
CA THR A 472 -7.75 -0.89 -19.19
C THR A 472 -7.01 -0.11 -20.27
N ALA A 473 -7.78 0.55 -21.14
CA ALA A 473 -7.24 1.38 -22.21
C ALA A 473 -6.69 2.73 -21.72
N ASP A 474 -7.15 3.22 -20.56
CA ASP A 474 -6.79 4.55 -20.03
C ASP A 474 -5.34 4.61 -19.58
N ALA A 475 -4.81 3.51 -19.03
CA ALA A 475 -3.41 3.44 -18.63
C ALA A 475 -2.44 3.18 -19.80
N ALA A 476 -2.93 2.83 -20.99
CA ALA A 476 -2.09 2.25 -22.04
C ALA A 476 -1.02 3.22 -22.58
N GLU A 477 -1.36 4.48 -22.83
CA GLU A 477 -0.41 5.48 -23.35
C GLU A 477 0.65 5.86 -22.32
N ALA A 478 0.23 6.09 -21.07
CA ALA A 478 1.15 6.39 -19.98
C ALA A 478 2.13 5.25 -19.74
N VAL A 479 1.65 4.00 -19.70
CA VAL A 479 2.52 2.82 -19.51
C VAL A 479 3.40 2.59 -20.73
N ALA A 480 2.88 2.77 -21.95
CA ALA A 480 3.68 2.68 -23.16
C ALA A 480 4.81 3.72 -23.22
N ALA A 481 4.66 4.88 -22.57
CA ALA A 481 5.72 5.89 -22.49
C ALA A 481 6.87 5.50 -21.54
N THR A 482 6.70 4.46 -20.72
CA THR A 482 7.75 3.94 -19.82
C THR A 482 8.67 2.94 -20.54
N ASP A 483 9.78 2.58 -19.88
CA ASP A 483 10.79 1.63 -20.38
C ASP A 483 10.28 0.17 -20.30
N VAL A 484 9.29 -0.16 -21.13
CA VAL A 484 8.64 -1.48 -21.22
C VAL A 484 8.66 -2.01 -22.65
N ASP A 485 8.80 -3.33 -22.77
CA ASP A 485 9.01 -4.00 -24.06
C ASP A 485 7.70 -4.41 -24.76
N GLY A 486 6.54 -4.22 -24.10
CA GLY A 486 5.23 -4.63 -24.62
C GLY A 486 4.25 -5.02 -23.51
N VAL A 487 3.10 -5.58 -23.89
CA VAL A 487 2.07 -6.10 -22.98
C VAL A 487 2.08 -7.63 -23.07
N GLY A 488 2.45 -8.29 -21.99
CA GLY A 488 2.60 -9.75 -21.93
C GLY A 488 1.30 -10.44 -21.52
N LEU A 489 0.39 -9.67 -20.92
CA LEU A 489 -0.96 -10.10 -20.59
C LEU A 489 -1.89 -8.88 -20.60
N LEU A 490 -2.74 -8.79 -21.63
CA LEU A 490 -3.90 -7.91 -21.62
C LEU A 490 -5.11 -8.69 -21.10
N ARG A 491 -5.53 -8.34 -19.88
CA ARG A 491 -6.73 -8.83 -19.21
C ARG A 491 -7.91 -7.96 -19.59
N ALA A 492 -8.74 -8.44 -20.51
CA ALA A 492 -9.81 -7.64 -21.09
C ALA A 492 -11.12 -7.68 -20.31
N GLU A 493 -11.15 -8.24 -19.09
CA GLU A 493 -12.39 -8.46 -18.31
C GLU A 493 -13.20 -7.17 -18.14
N PHE A 494 -12.56 -6.04 -17.82
CA PHE A 494 -13.25 -4.75 -17.73
C PHE A 494 -13.88 -4.33 -19.06
N MET A 495 -13.13 -4.45 -20.16
CA MET A 495 -13.63 -4.12 -21.50
C MET A 495 -14.79 -5.05 -21.89
N ILE A 496 -14.71 -6.33 -21.52
CA ILE A 496 -15.76 -7.32 -21.75
C ILE A 496 -17.01 -6.92 -20.96
N THR A 497 -16.89 -6.62 -19.67
CA THR A 497 -18.01 -6.21 -18.83
C THR A 497 -18.68 -4.94 -19.35
N GLU A 498 -17.90 -3.92 -19.76
CA GLU A 498 -18.43 -2.71 -20.38
C GLU A 498 -19.12 -2.97 -21.73
N ALA A 499 -18.54 -3.83 -22.57
CA ALA A 499 -19.08 -4.15 -23.87
C ALA A 499 -20.38 -4.98 -23.77
N LEU A 500 -20.46 -5.87 -22.78
CA LEU A 500 -21.63 -6.68 -22.47
C LEU A 500 -22.74 -5.88 -21.76
N ALA A 501 -22.40 -4.78 -21.09
CA ALA A 501 -23.35 -3.94 -20.36
C ALA A 501 -24.24 -4.72 -19.36
N GLY A 502 -23.68 -5.76 -18.75
CA GLY A 502 -24.38 -6.62 -17.79
C GLY A 502 -25.15 -7.80 -18.39
N GLU A 503 -25.12 -7.99 -19.71
CA GLU A 503 -25.82 -9.09 -20.39
C GLU A 503 -24.89 -10.26 -20.72
N HIS A 504 -25.42 -11.49 -20.68
CA HIS A 504 -24.69 -12.68 -21.11
C HIS A 504 -24.39 -12.63 -22.62
N PRO A 505 -23.18 -13.02 -23.10
CA PRO A 505 -22.84 -12.95 -24.52
C PRO A 505 -23.84 -13.67 -25.43
N SER A 506 -24.32 -14.86 -25.04
CA SER A 506 -25.30 -15.60 -25.83
C SER A 506 -26.66 -14.89 -25.90
N HIS A 507 -27.05 -14.18 -24.84
CA HIS A 507 -28.29 -13.40 -24.81
C HIS A 507 -28.18 -12.20 -25.75
N MET A 508 -27.09 -11.44 -25.66
CA MET A 508 -26.77 -10.32 -26.55
C MET A 508 -26.68 -10.75 -28.03
N ILE A 509 -26.04 -11.89 -28.32
CA ILE A 509 -25.97 -12.44 -29.68
C ILE A 509 -27.36 -12.78 -30.20
N ALA A 510 -28.23 -13.39 -29.38
CA ALA A 510 -29.60 -13.73 -29.77
C ALA A 510 -30.44 -12.48 -30.13
N GLN A 511 -30.13 -11.33 -29.54
CA GLN A 511 -30.73 -10.03 -29.88
C GLN A 511 -30.13 -9.40 -31.16
N GLY A 512 -29.13 -10.00 -31.78
CA GLY A 512 -28.46 -9.47 -32.98
C GLY A 512 -27.43 -8.37 -32.69
N ARG A 513 -26.97 -8.23 -31.44
CA ARG A 513 -26.05 -7.16 -31.00
C ARG A 513 -24.57 -7.56 -31.03
N ARG A 514 -24.22 -8.54 -31.85
CA ARG A 514 -22.83 -9.00 -32.05
C ARG A 514 -21.91 -7.86 -32.49
N ASP A 515 -22.31 -7.10 -33.51
CA ASP A 515 -21.49 -6.03 -34.07
C ASP A 515 -21.24 -4.89 -33.08
N GLU A 516 -22.21 -4.63 -32.18
CA GLU A 516 -22.08 -3.65 -31.10
C GLU A 516 -20.94 -4.02 -30.15
N TYR A 517 -20.90 -5.29 -29.71
CA TYR A 517 -19.83 -5.81 -28.86
C TYR A 517 -18.48 -5.75 -29.56
N VAL A 518 -18.41 -6.22 -30.81
CA VAL A 518 -17.16 -6.23 -31.58
C VAL A 518 -16.64 -4.82 -31.79
N GLU A 519 -17.50 -3.83 -32.06
CA GLU A 519 -17.11 -2.42 -32.20
C GLU A 519 -16.53 -1.85 -30.90
N LYS A 520 -17.24 -2.03 -29.78
CA LYS A 520 -16.81 -1.53 -28.46
C LYS A 520 -15.47 -2.13 -28.04
N MET A 521 -15.35 -3.45 -28.12
CA MET A 521 -14.12 -4.17 -27.78
C MET A 521 -12.96 -3.79 -28.71
N ALA A 522 -13.22 -3.72 -30.03
CA ALA A 522 -12.19 -3.34 -30.99
C ALA A 522 -11.70 -1.90 -30.78
N GLY A 523 -12.59 -0.97 -30.40
CA GLY A 523 -12.23 0.40 -30.08
C GLY A 523 -11.24 0.48 -28.91
N GLY A 524 -11.57 -0.14 -27.78
CA GLY A 524 -10.69 -0.19 -26.61
C GLY A 524 -9.36 -0.89 -26.91
N LEU A 525 -9.40 -2.04 -27.59
CA LEU A 525 -8.21 -2.83 -27.92
C LEU A 525 -7.30 -2.12 -28.93
N ALA A 526 -7.87 -1.41 -29.92
CA ALA A 526 -7.11 -0.63 -30.88
C ALA A 526 -6.36 0.53 -30.20
N ARG A 527 -6.96 1.17 -29.19
CA ARG A 527 -6.32 2.23 -28.42
C ARG A 527 -5.08 1.71 -27.67
N ILE A 528 -5.20 0.56 -27.02
CA ILE A 528 -4.08 -0.11 -26.35
C ILE A 528 -3.02 -0.51 -27.39
N ALA A 529 -3.43 -1.12 -28.49
CA ALA A 529 -2.52 -1.60 -29.52
C ALA A 529 -1.73 -0.46 -30.19
N ALA A 530 -2.37 0.69 -30.41
CA ALA A 530 -1.76 1.89 -30.96
C ALA A 530 -0.68 2.43 -30.03
N ALA A 531 -0.95 2.52 -28.72
CA ALA A 531 0.00 3.02 -27.73
C ALA A 531 1.30 2.21 -27.70
N PHE A 532 1.19 0.88 -27.82
CA PHE A 532 2.36 0.01 -27.76
C PHE A 532 3.06 -0.19 -29.10
N ALA A 533 2.45 0.13 -30.24
CA ALA A 533 3.02 -0.15 -31.55
C ALA A 533 4.45 0.43 -31.71
N PRO A 534 5.44 -0.35 -32.20
CA PRO A 534 5.33 -1.71 -32.74
C PRO A 534 5.48 -2.85 -31.71
N ARG A 535 5.60 -2.55 -30.42
CA ARG A 535 5.75 -3.54 -29.34
C ARG A 535 4.54 -4.47 -29.23
N PRO A 536 4.73 -5.76 -28.89
CA PRO A 536 3.67 -6.75 -28.86
C PRO A 536 2.62 -6.45 -27.78
N VAL A 537 1.36 -6.80 -28.07
CA VAL A 537 0.26 -6.80 -27.12
C VAL A 537 -0.41 -8.16 -27.11
N VAL A 538 -0.21 -8.96 -26.07
CA VAL A 538 -0.76 -10.32 -25.96
C VAL A 538 -2.14 -10.26 -25.31
N TYR A 539 -3.19 -10.35 -26.13
CA TYR A 539 -4.59 -10.38 -25.70
C TYR A 539 -5.00 -11.77 -25.22
N ARG A 540 -5.48 -11.87 -23.99
CA ARG A 540 -6.08 -13.11 -23.46
C ARG A 540 -7.55 -13.18 -23.86
N ALA A 541 -7.94 -14.26 -24.54
CA ALA A 541 -9.34 -14.55 -24.82
C ALA A 541 -10.17 -14.71 -23.53
N ILE A 542 -11.49 -14.57 -23.63
CA ILE A 542 -12.40 -14.52 -22.47
C ILE A 542 -12.23 -15.74 -21.55
N ASP A 543 -11.96 -15.52 -20.27
CA ASP A 543 -11.72 -16.60 -19.29
C ASP A 543 -12.61 -16.51 -18.04
N LEU A 544 -13.83 -16.01 -18.22
CA LEU A 544 -14.83 -15.98 -17.16
C LEU A 544 -15.33 -17.40 -16.84
N ARG A 545 -15.61 -17.62 -15.55
CA ARG A 545 -16.20 -18.84 -14.99
C ARG A 545 -17.72 -18.83 -15.16
N SER A 546 -18.33 -20.02 -15.10
CA SER A 546 -19.78 -20.19 -15.26
C SER A 546 -20.59 -19.39 -14.24
N ASN A 547 -20.10 -19.27 -13.01
CA ASN A 547 -20.76 -18.46 -11.98
C ASN A 547 -20.67 -16.95 -12.28
N GLU A 548 -19.55 -16.47 -12.83
CA GLU A 548 -19.41 -15.06 -13.25
C GLU A 548 -20.34 -14.73 -14.42
N PHE A 549 -20.57 -15.68 -15.33
CA PHE A 549 -21.54 -15.53 -16.41
C PHE A 549 -23.00 -15.66 -15.93
N ALA A 550 -23.27 -16.50 -14.94
CA ALA A 550 -24.61 -16.70 -14.38
C ALA A 550 -25.17 -15.44 -13.70
N ASP A 551 -24.29 -14.57 -13.20
CA ASP A 551 -24.65 -13.29 -12.57
C ASP A 551 -25.06 -12.20 -13.58
N LEU A 552 -24.92 -12.46 -14.89
CA LEU A 552 -25.32 -11.54 -15.96
C LEU A 552 -26.78 -11.76 -16.39
N GLU A 553 -27.42 -10.73 -16.94
CA GLU A 553 -28.77 -10.85 -17.51
C GLU A 553 -28.77 -11.87 -18.67
N GLY A 554 -29.66 -12.87 -18.60
CA GLY A 554 -29.67 -13.99 -19.56
C GLY A 554 -28.64 -15.09 -19.26
N GLY A 555 -27.97 -15.03 -18.11
CA GLY A 555 -26.99 -16.01 -17.63
C GLY A 555 -27.58 -17.29 -17.07
N GLU A 556 -28.91 -17.45 -17.01
CA GLU A 556 -29.58 -18.66 -16.49
C GLU A 556 -29.29 -19.92 -17.32
N VAL A 557 -28.68 -19.74 -18.50
CA VAL A 557 -28.20 -20.82 -19.37
C VAL A 557 -26.92 -21.47 -18.85
N GLU A 558 -26.23 -20.84 -17.91
CA GLU A 558 -24.98 -21.36 -17.36
C GLU A 558 -25.21 -22.56 -16.43
N PRO A 559 -24.42 -23.64 -16.57
CA PRO A 559 -24.51 -24.77 -15.67
C PRO A 559 -24.06 -24.39 -14.26
N HIS A 560 -24.76 -24.89 -13.25
CA HIS A 560 -24.26 -24.84 -11.88
C HIS A 560 -23.08 -25.81 -11.72
N GLU A 561 -21.97 -25.31 -11.20
CA GLU A 561 -20.76 -26.10 -10.94
C GLU A 561 -20.36 -25.96 -9.47
N GLU A 562 -20.10 -27.09 -8.82
CA GLU A 562 -19.61 -27.12 -7.43
C GLU A 562 -18.25 -26.43 -7.29
N ASN A 563 -17.41 -26.49 -8.33
CA ASN A 563 -16.06 -25.92 -8.32
C ASN A 563 -15.80 -25.13 -9.62
N PRO A 564 -16.31 -23.90 -9.75
CA PRO A 564 -16.19 -23.10 -10.97
C PRO A 564 -14.73 -22.83 -11.38
N MET A 565 -13.79 -22.81 -10.42
CA MET A 565 -12.35 -22.56 -10.68
C MET A 565 -11.77 -23.59 -11.67
N ILE A 566 -12.12 -24.87 -11.51
CA ILE A 566 -11.67 -25.97 -12.37
C ILE A 566 -12.72 -26.41 -13.41
N GLY A 567 -13.80 -25.64 -13.55
CA GLY A 567 -15.01 -25.96 -14.30
C GLY A 567 -15.04 -25.49 -15.77
N TYR A 568 -16.22 -25.10 -16.24
CA TYR A 568 -16.54 -24.81 -17.63
C TYR A 568 -16.05 -23.42 -18.09
N ARG A 569 -14.74 -23.33 -18.35
CA ARG A 569 -14.03 -22.10 -18.79
C ARG A 569 -12.91 -22.35 -19.80
N GLY A 570 -12.32 -21.25 -20.30
CA GLY A 570 -11.15 -21.22 -21.18
C GLY A 570 -11.29 -22.08 -22.44
N CYS A 571 -10.18 -22.72 -22.85
CA CYS A 571 -10.10 -23.48 -24.10
C CYS A 571 -11.22 -24.52 -24.29
N PHE A 572 -11.65 -25.21 -23.22
CA PHE A 572 -12.72 -26.19 -23.31
C PHE A 572 -14.07 -25.54 -23.63
N ARG A 573 -14.35 -24.37 -23.04
CA ARG A 573 -15.57 -23.60 -23.30
C ARG A 573 -15.65 -23.15 -24.75
N TYR A 574 -14.55 -22.67 -25.33
CA TYR A 574 -14.50 -22.24 -26.74
C TYR A 574 -14.90 -23.35 -27.73
N ILE A 575 -14.67 -24.61 -27.37
CA ILE A 575 -15.03 -25.75 -28.22
C ILE A 575 -16.52 -26.06 -28.12
N ARG A 576 -17.09 -25.89 -26.92
CA ARG A 576 -18.49 -26.18 -26.63
C ARG A 576 -19.42 -25.04 -27.00
N ASP A 577 -18.93 -23.81 -26.90
CA ASP A 577 -19.56 -22.57 -27.34
C ASP A 577 -18.65 -21.83 -28.34
N PRO A 578 -18.65 -22.25 -29.62
CA PRO A 578 -17.85 -21.61 -30.67
C PRO A 578 -18.27 -20.15 -30.94
N GLU A 579 -19.52 -19.79 -30.65
CA GLU A 579 -20.01 -18.43 -30.85
C GLU A 579 -19.31 -17.46 -29.91
N LEU A 580 -19.13 -17.83 -28.64
CA LEU A 580 -18.37 -17.04 -27.68
C LEU A 580 -16.92 -16.80 -28.15
N PHE A 581 -16.22 -17.85 -28.57
CA PHE A 581 -14.83 -17.70 -29.03
C PHE A 581 -14.75 -16.87 -30.31
N SER A 582 -15.73 -17.02 -31.21
CA SER A 582 -15.77 -16.23 -32.44
C SER A 582 -15.91 -14.72 -32.21
N LEU A 583 -16.46 -14.27 -31.07
CA LEU A 583 -16.45 -12.85 -30.70
C LEU A 583 -15.02 -12.32 -30.53
N ASP A 584 -14.18 -13.02 -29.76
CA ASP A 584 -12.76 -12.67 -29.59
C ASP A 584 -12.04 -12.65 -30.95
N LEU A 585 -12.33 -13.63 -31.81
CA LEU A 585 -11.71 -13.71 -33.13
C LEU A 585 -12.14 -12.57 -34.05
N ASP A 586 -13.39 -12.12 -33.99
CA ASP A 586 -13.90 -10.98 -34.75
C ASP A 586 -13.25 -9.66 -34.29
N VAL A 587 -13.16 -9.44 -32.98
CA VAL A 587 -12.47 -8.29 -32.38
C VAL A 587 -11.03 -8.24 -32.86
N LEU A 588 -10.29 -9.35 -32.73
CA LEU A 588 -8.90 -9.42 -33.18
C LEU A 588 -8.75 -9.28 -34.69
N HIS A 589 -9.64 -9.87 -35.48
CA HIS A 589 -9.63 -9.72 -36.95
C HIS A 589 -9.77 -8.26 -37.36
N ARG A 590 -10.65 -7.53 -36.67
CA ARG A 590 -10.86 -6.11 -36.92
C ARG A 590 -9.64 -5.27 -36.53
N VAL A 591 -9.14 -5.42 -35.30
CA VAL A 591 -8.03 -4.60 -34.78
C VAL A 591 -6.73 -4.85 -35.53
N ARG A 592 -6.42 -6.10 -35.87
CA ARG A 592 -5.15 -6.45 -36.54
C ARG A 592 -5.00 -5.94 -37.96
N ARG A 593 -6.07 -5.45 -38.59
CA ARG A 593 -5.99 -4.77 -39.89
C ARG A 593 -5.14 -3.51 -39.82
N THR A 594 -5.17 -2.80 -38.69
CA THR A 594 -4.38 -1.58 -38.44
C THR A 594 -3.27 -1.80 -37.43
N HIS A 595 -3.45 -2.71 -36.46
CA HIS A 595 -2.50 -2.96 -35.39
C HIS A 595 -1.99 -4.42 -35.38
N PRO A 596 -1.02 -4.77 -36.25
CA PRO A 596 -0.52 -6.14 -36.39
C PRO A 596 0.30 -6.64 -35.19
N ASN A 597 0.55 -5.79 -34.18
CA ASN A 597 1.24 -6.11 -32.93
C ASN A 597 0.35 -6.80 -31.87
N VAL A 598 -0.96 -6.97 -32.11
CA VAL A 598 -1.88 -7.66 -31.17
C VAL A 598 -1.89 -9.17 -31.38
N HIS A 599 -1.51 -9.95 -30.39
CA HIS A 599 -1.43 -11.42 -30.46
C HIS A 599 -2.52 -12.08 -29.61
N LEU A 600 -2.85 -13.34 -29.92
CA LEU A 600 -3.90 -14.10 -29.22
C LEU A 600 -3.26 -15.05 -28.21
N MET A 601 -3.77 -15.06 -26.99
CA MET A 601 -3.49 -16.05 -25.95
C MET A 601 -4.75 -16.81 -25.55
N ILE A 602 -4.67 -18.15 -25.60
CA ILE A 602 -5.74 -19.07 -25.22
C ILE A 602 -5.51 -19.52 -23.77
N PRO A 603 -6.41 -19.21 -22.82
CA PRO A 603 -6.32 -19.64 -21.43
C PRO A 603 -6.86 -21.06 -21.21
N PHE A 604 -6.50 -21.62 -20.05
CA PHE A 604 -7.00 -22.85 -19.44
C PHE A 604 -6.97 -24.09 -20.36
N VAL A 605 -5.85 -24.29 -21.05
CA VAL A 605 -5.63 -25.39 -21.99
C VAL A 605 -5.25 -26.68 -21.25
N ARG A 606 -6.17 -27.65 -21.13
CA ARG A 606 -5.93 -28.86 -20.32
C ARG A 606 -5.39 -30.04 -21.11
N THR A 607 -5.84 -30.21 -22.35
CA THR A 607 -5.56 -31.41 -23.13
C THR A 607 -5.15 -31.09 -24.56
N ARG A 608 -4.49 -32.05 -25.22
CA ARG A 608 -4.09 -31.94 -26.63
C ARG A 608 -5.26 -31.72 -27.57
N TRP A 609 -6.35 -32.45 -27.38
CA TRP A 609 -7.49 -32.39 -28.28
C TRP A 609 -8.22 -31.05 -28.13
N GLU A 610 -8.28 -30.49 -26.91
CA GLU A 610 -8.85 -29.16 -26.69
C GLU A 610 -8.12 -28.10 -27.51
N LEU A 611 -6.80 -28.02 -27.35
CA LEU A 611 -6.01 -27.02 -28.09
C LEU A 611 -6.12 -27.22 -29.60
N ARG A 612 -6.05 -28.46 -30.08
CA ARG A 612 -6.19 -28.76 -31.51
C ARG A 612 -7.52 -28.26 -32.06
N ASP A 613 -8.62 -28.53 -31.37
CA ASP A 613 -9.95 -28.19 -31.87
C ASP A 613 -10.21 -26.69 -31.77
N CYS A 614 -9.71 -26.01 -30.72
CA CYS A 614 -9.74 -24.55 -30.59
C CYS A 614 -8.91 -23.87 -31.70
N LEU A 615 -7.68 -24.33 -31.96
CA LEU A 615 -6.86 -23.81 -33.06
C LEU A 615 -7.49 -24.08 -34.43
N ALA A 616 -8.17 -25.22 -34.61
CA ALA A 616 -8.91 -25.49 -35.84
C ALA A 616 -10.10 -24.54 -36.04
N GLN A 617 -10.72 -24.03 -34.98
CA GLN A 617 -11.72 -22.94 -35.10
C GLN A 617 -11.05 -21.64 -35.54
N LEU A 618 -9.92 -21.28 -34.93
CA LEU A 618 -9.13 -20.10 -35.34
C LEU A 618 -8.70 -20.18 -36.81
N ASP A 619 -8.22 -21.34 -37.27
CA ASP A 619 -7.77 -21.55 -38.66
C ASP A 619 -8.91 -21.43 -39.68
N ARG A 620 -10.15 -21.76 -39.29
CA ARG A 620 -11.34 -21.58 -40.14
C ARG A 620 -11.84 -20.13 -40.16
N HIS A 621 -11.53 -19.35 -39.13
CA HIS A 621 -11.89 -17.94 -39.05
C HIS A 621 -11.04 -17.11 -40.04
N PRO A 622 -11.55 -16.01 -40.63
CA PRO A 622 -10.75 -15.13 -41.50
C PRO A 622 -9.43 -14.67 -40.88
N LEU A 623 -9.40 -14.50 -39.56
CA LEU A 623 -8.18 -14.18 -38.79
C LEU A 623 -7.07 -15.23 -38.93
N GLY A 624 -7.40 -16.51 -39.08
CA GLY A 624 -6.44 -17.61 -39.20
C GLY A 624 -5.50 -17.50 -40.39
N SER A 625 -5.88 -16.72 -41.40
CA SER A 625 -5.02 -16.42 -42.56
C SER A 625 -3.86 -15.46 -42.25
N ASP A 626 -3.91 -14.70 -41.15
CA ASP A 626 -2.84 -13.77 -40.75
C ASP A 626 -1.68 -14.51 -40.07
N GLN A 627 -0.72 -14.94 -40.90
CA GLN A 627 0.49 -15.66 -40.47
C GLN A 627 1.42 -14.85 -39.56
N ARG A 628 1.20 -13.54 -39.41
CA ARG A 628 2.00 -12.70 -38.49
C ARG A 628 1.47 -12.74 -37.05
N MET A 629 0.26 -13.26 -36.85
CA MET A 629 -0.32 -13.35 -35.51
C MET A 629 0.34 -14.49 -34.73
N GLN A 630 1.03 -14.15 -33.65
CA GLN A 630 1.51 -15.15 -32.72
C GLN A 630 0.34 -15.77 -31.96
N ARG A 631 0.40 -17.10 -31.82
CA ARG A 631 -0.58 -17.93 -31.12
C ARG A 631 0.02 -18.38 -29.79
N TRP A 632 -0.45 -17.82 -28.69
CA TRP A 632 0.03 -18.11 -27.35
C TRP A 632 -0.97 -19.00 -26.61
N ILE A 633 -0.48 -19.76 -25.64
CA ILE A 633 -1.34 -20.43 -24.65
C ILE A 633 -0.90 -20.03 -23.25
N MET A 634 -1.84 -20.06 -22.30
CA MET A 634 -1.49 -19.92 -20.91
C MET A 634 -1.09 -21.28 -20.32
N ALA A 635 0.10 -21.36 -19.75
CA ALA A 635 0.65 -22.54 -19.09
C ALA A 635 0.31 -22.49 -17.60
N GLU A 636 -0.94 -22.85 -17.29
CA GLU A 636 -1.53 -22.62 -15.96
C GLU A 636 -2.21 -23.84 -15.35
N VAL A 637 -2.10 -24.99 -16.02
CA VAL A 637 -2.58 -26.28 -15.51
C VAL A 637 -1.44 -27.31 -15.55
N PRO A 638 -1.34 -28.23 -14.57
CA PRO A 638 -0.20 -29.15 -14.46
C PRO A 638 0.04 -30.01 -15.71
N SER A 639 -1.02 -30.34 -16.46
CA SER A 639 -0.91 -31.15 -17.68
C SER A 639 -0.09 -30.49 -18.79
N VAL A 640 0.07 -29.15 -18.77
CA VAL A 640 0.85 -28.42 -19.78
C VAL A 640 2.31 -28.88 -19.77
N VAL A 641 2.88 -29.16 -18.59
CA VAL A 641 4.25 -29.69 -18.46
C VAL A 641 4.46 -30.89 -19.38
N TYR A 642 3.47 -31.78 -19.47
CA TYR A 642 3.52 -32.99 -20.29
C TYR A 642 3.23 -32.72 -21.77
N TRP A 643 2.22 -31.91 -22.07
CA TRP A 643 1.72 -31.72 -23.43
C TRP A 643 2.49 -30.68 -24.25
N LEU A 644 3.32 -29.84 -23.62
CA LEU A 644 3.98 -28.72 -24.29
C LEU A 644 4.71 -29.07 -25.60
N PRO A 645 5.45 -30.19 -25.71
CA PRO A 645 6.05 -30.59 -26.98
C PRO A 645 5.03 -30.92 -28.08
N GLU A 646 3.86 -31.45 -27.71
CA GLU A 646 2.77 -31.71 -28.65
C GLU A 646 1.99 -30.44 -28.98
N TYR A 647 1.83 -29.52 -28.03
CA TYR A 647 1.25 -28.21 -28.28
C TYR A 647 2.09 -27.40 -29.26
N ALA A 648 3.42 -27.42 -29.13
CA ALA A 648 4.33 -26.80 -30.09
C ALA A 648 4.09 -27.28 -31.53
N LYS A 649 3.87 -28.59 -31.73
CA LYS A 649 3.55 -29.18 -33.04
C LYS A 649 2.21 -28.73 -33.63
N LEU A 650 1.31 -28.20 -32.80
CA LEU A 650 0.03 -27.63 -33.23
C LEU A 650 0.17 -26.17 -33.71
N GLY A 651 1.38 -25.60 -33.68
CA GLY A 651 1.65 -24.26 -34.23
C GLY A 651 1.46 -23.11 -33.25
N ILE A 652 1.58 -23.36 -31.94
CA ILE A 652 1.74 -22.28 -30.98
C ILE A 652 3.14 -21.65 -31.11
N HIS A 653 3.25 -20.37 -30.75
CA HIS A 653 4.49 -19.60 -30.85
C HIS A 653 5.08 -19.30 -29.47
N GLY A 654 4.25 -19.29 -28.43
CA GLY A 654 4.68 -18.95 -27.08
C GLY A 654 3.75 -19.50 -26.01
N VAL A 655 4.27 -19.49 -24.78
CA VAL A 655 3.50 -19.79 -23.57
C VAL A 655 3.67 -18.69 -22.53
N SER A 656 2.59 -18.37 -21.82
CA SER A 656 2.63 -17.49 -20.65
C SER A 656 2.25 -18.28 -19.41
N ILE A 657 3.13 -18.38 -18.43
CA ILE A 657 2.89 -19.11 -17.19
C ILE A 657 1.95 -18.28 -16.31
N GLY A 658 0.74 -18.78 -16.09
CA GLY A 658 -0.23 -18.22 -15.16
C GLY A 658 0.02 -18.78 -13.76
N THR A 659 0.87 -18.13 -12.97
CA THR A 659 1.32 -18.69 -11.68
C THR A 659 0.19 -18.87 -10.67
N ASN A 660 -0.86 -18.06 -10.73
CA ASN A 660 -1.97 -18.16 -9.80
C ASN A 660 -2.68 -19.52 -9.95
N ASP A 661 -3.21 -19.82 -11.13
CA ASP A 661 -3.91 -21.08 -11.39
C ASP A 661 -2.95 -22.28 -11.36
N LEU A 662 -1.70 -22.11 -11.83
CA LEU A 662 -0.71 -23.18 -11.72
C LEU A 662 -0.44 -23.56 -10.26
N THR A 663 -0.25 -22.57 -9.37
CA THR A 663 -0.03 -22.81 -7.93
C THR A 663 -1.24 -23.48 -7.30
N GLN A 664 -2.44 -22.98 -7.57
CA GLN A 664 -3.69 -23.57 -7.07
C GLN A 664 -3.80 -25.05 -7.43
N LEU A 665 -3.51 -25.40 -8.69
CA LEU A 665 -3.66 -26.76 -9.19
C LEU A 665 -2.50 -27.69 -8.86
N MET A 666 -1.29 -27.16 -8.72
CA MET A 666 -0.12 -27.94 -8.29
C MET A 666 -0.22 -28.32 -6.81
N LEU A 667 -0.71 -27.41 -5.97
CA LEU A 667 -0.82 -27.60 -4.52
C LEU A 667 -2.20 -28.09 -4.06
N GLY A 668 -3.20 -28.07 -4.95
CA GLY A 668 -4.57 -28.46 -4.62
C GLY A 668 -5.25 -27.48 -3.65
N VAL A 669 -4.95 -26.18 -3.81
CA VAL A 669 -5.44 -25.10 -2.95
C VAL A 669 -6.30 -24.12 -3.74
N ASP A 670 -7.41 -23.69 -3.15
CA ASP A 670 -8.14 -22.52 -3.63
C ASP A 670 -7.56 -21.29 -2.93
N ARG A 671 -7.06 -20.32 -3.70
CA ARG A 671 -6.44 -19.11 -3.14
C ARG A 671 -7.46 -18.21 -2.42
N ASP A 672 -8.74 -18.34 -2.76
CA ASP A 672 -9.83 -17.59 -2.13
C ASP A 672 -10.31 -18.30 -0.85
N SER A 673 -9.77 -19.48 -0.53
CA SER A 673 -10.01 -20.19 0.74
C SER A 673 -9.15 -19.62 1.86
N GLU A 674 -9.77 -18.89 2.78
CA GLU A 674 -9.09 -18.37 3.98
C GLU A 674 -8.50 -19.49 4.87
N VAL A 675 -9.07 -20.70 4.83
CA VAL A 675 -8.58 -21.86 5.60
C VAL A 675 -7.25 -22.39 5.05
N CYS A 676 -7.06 -22.33 3.73
CA CYS A 676 -5.89 -22.89 3.06
C CYS A 676 -4.89 -21.82 2.62
N LYS A 677 -5.08 -20.57 3.05
CA LYS A 677 -4.27 -19.42 2.61
C LYS A 677 -2.77 -19.60 2.84
N ASP A 678 -2.39 -20.22 3.96
CA ASP A 678 -0.99 -20.51 4.30
C ASP A 678 -0.33 -21.54 3.36
N LEU A 679 -1.13 -22.33 2.62
CA LEU A 679 -0.63 -23.29 1.64
C LEU A 679 -0.40 -22.66 0.26
N PHE A 680 -0.92 -21.45 0.00
CA PHE A 680 -0.75 -20.79 -1.29
C PHE A 680 0.61 -20.09 -1.36
N ASP A 681 1.61 -20.80 -1.91
CA ASP A 681 2.95 -20.26 -2.14
C ASP A 681 3.42 -20.50 -3.59
N THR A 682 3.61 -19.42 -4.33
CA THR A 682 4.15 -19.46 -5.71
C THR A 682 5.63 -19.88 -5.78
N LEU A 683 6.34 -19.84 -4.66
CA LEU A 683 7.74 -20.26 -4.51
C LEU A 683 7.87 -21.68 -3.95
N ASP A 684 6.76 -22.40 -3.74
CA ASP A 684 6.82 -23.79 -3.32
C ASP A 684 7.67 -24.62 -4.32
N PRO A 685 8.56 -25.51 -3.84
CA PRO A 685 9.43 -26.29 -4.71
C PRO A 685 8.71 -27.07 -5.81
N ALA A 686 7.48 -27.56 -5.58
CA ALA A 686 6.71 -28.26 -6.60
C ALA A 686 6.24 -27.31 -7.72
N VAL A 687 5.88 -26.07 -7.36
CA VAL A 687 5.49 -25.03 -8.33
C VAL A 687 6.70 -24.57 -9.13
N LEU A 688 7.83 -24.31 -8.46
CA LEU A 688 9.09 -23.95 -9.13
C LEU A 688 9.58 -25.05 -10.07
N ASP A 689 9.49 -26.33 -9.68
CA ASP A 689 9.83 -27.46 -10.55
C ASP A 689 8.94 -27.50 -11.80
N ALA A 690 7.63 -27.25 -11.67
CA ALA A 690 6.72 -27.17 -12.81
C ALA A 690 7.07 -26.00 -13.75
N ILE A 691 7.36 -24.81 -13.19
CA ILE A 691 7.80 -23.63 -13.93
C ILE A 691 9.08 -23.94 -14.71
N ASP A 692 10.06 -24.55 -14.05
CA ASP A 692 11.35 -24.92 -14.63
C ASP A 692 11.17 -25.88 -15.82
N HIS A 693 10.36 -26.92 -15.65
CA HIS A 693 10.07 -27.86 -16.74
C HIS A 693 9.31 -27.22 -17.90
N ILE A 694 8.42 -26.25 -17.64
CA ILE A 694 7.74 -25.49 -18.69
C ILE A 694 8.76 -24.67 -19.49
N ILE A 695 9.65 -23.94 -18.81
CA ILE A 695 10.68 -23.12 -19.45
C ILE A 695 11.61 -23.99 -20.31
N GLU A 696 12.11 -25.10 -19.76
CA GLU A 696 13.00 -26.02 -20.46
C GLU A 696 12.35 -26.61 -21.72
N ARG A 697 11.11 -27.11 -21.60
CA ARG A 697 10.41 -27.76 -22.72
C ARG A 697 10.00 -26.77 -23.79
N ALA A 698 9.59 -25.57 -23.41
CA ALA A 698 9.29 -24.49 -24.36
C ALA A 698 10.54 -24.07 -25.11
N SER A 699 11.65 -23.84 -24.40
CA SER A 699 12.93 -23.49 -25.02
C SER A 699 13.41 -24.60 -25.98
N ALA A 700 13.32 -25.86 -25.58
CA ALA A 700 13.66 -27.01 -26.44
C ALA A 700 12.78 -27.11 -27.69
N ALA A 701 11.53 -26.63 -27.62
CA ALA A 701 10.60 -26.55 -28.74
C ALA A 701 10.71 -25.25 -29.56
N GLY A 702 11.61 -24.33 -29.19
CA GLY A 702 11.78 -23.03 -29.86
C GLY A 702 10.63 -22.03 -29.60
N LEU A 703 9.88 -22.23 -28.51
CA LEU A 703 8.79 -21.34 -28.11
C LEU A 703 9.31 -20.22 -27.22
N THR A 704 8.68 -19.04 -27.30
CA THR A 704 8.88 -17.97 -26.32
C THR A 704 8.16 -18.30 -25.01
N THR A 705 8.73 -17.93 -23.88
CA THR A 705 8.20 -18.17 -22.54
C THR A 705 8.09 -16.88 -21.75
N SER A 706 6.87 -16.59 -21.29
CA SER A 706 6.61 -15.50 -20.36
C SER A 706 6.10 -16.05 -19.03
N LEU A 707 6.25 -15.28 -17.95
CA LEU A 707 5.50 -15.50 -16.72
C LEU A 707 4.65 -14.27 -16.45
N CYS A 708 3.35 -14.48 -16.29
CA CYS A 708 2.39 -13.43 -15.94
C CYS A 708 1.82 -13.68 -14.55
N GLY A 709 1.98 -12.71 -13.65
CA GLY A 709 1.50 -12.83 -12.27
C GLY A 709 2.07 -11.75 -11.35
N GLN A 710 1.40 -11.53 -10.23
CA GLN A 710 1.84 -10.56 -9.22
C GLN A 710 3.14 -11.01 -8.54
N ALA A 711 3.37 -12.32 -8.41
CA ALA A 711 4.55 -12.88 -7.75
C ALA A 711 5.89 -12.39 -8.34
N VAL A 712 6.00 -12.22 -9.66
CA VAL A 712 7.22 -11.69 -10.29
C VAL A 712 7.35 -10.16 -10.12
N SER A 713 6.24 -9.47 -9.86
CA SER A 713 6.25 -8.03 -9.59
C SER A 713 6.80 -7.73 -8.19
N THR A 714 6.61 -8.65 -7.24
CA THR A 714 6.98 -8.47 -5.82
C THR A 714 8.23 -9.26 -5.40
N SER A 715 8.60 -10.33 -6.10
CA SER A 715 9.73 -11.19 -5.75
C SER A 715 10.94 -11.00 -6.67
N THR A 716 11.99 -10.40 -6.11
CA THR A 716 13.30 -10.26 -6.79
C THR A 716 13.95 -11.63 -7.03
N ASP A 717 13.81 -12.55 -6.06
CA ASP A 717 14.39 -13.90 -6.14
C ASP A 717 13.75 -14.73 -7.25
N LEU A 718 12.43 -14.64 -7.40
CA LEU A 718 11.73 -15.30 -8.51
C LEU A 718 12.17 -14.73 -9.86
N ALA A 719 12.24 -13.41 -10.00
CA ALA A 719 12.69 -12.79 -11.24
C ALA A 719 14.12 -13.24 -11.63
N GLU A 720 15.04 -13.29 -10.66
CA GLU A 720 16.40 -13.80 -10.89
C GLU A 720 16.41 -15.30 -11.25
N HIS A 721 15.60 -16.11 -10.55
CA HIS A 721 15.44 -17.54 -10.87
C HIS A 721 15.00 -17.73 -12.33
N LEU A 722 13.94 -17.06 -12.76
CA LEU A 722 13.41 -17.20 -14.13
C LEU A 722 14.44 -16.81 -15.19
N VAL A 723 15.19 -15.71 -14.98
CA VAL A 723 16.28 -15.29 -15.87
C VAL A 723 17.36 -16.36 -15.97
N ARG A 724 17.77 -16.96 -14.84
CA ARG A 724 18.76 -18.05 -14.81
C ARG A 724 18.28 -19.30 -15.55
N ARG A 725 16.97 -19.56 -15.55
CA ARG A 725 16.34 -20.69 -16.24
C ARG A 725 16.11 -20.41 -17.73
N GLY A 726 16.35 -19.18 -18.19
CA GLY A 726 16.29 -18.81 -19.61
C GLY A 726 14.88 -18.43 -20.06
N ILE A 727 14.08 -17.83 -19.18
CA ILE A 727 12.81 -17.24 -19.58
C ILE A 727 13.04 -16.13 -20.62
N THR A 728 12.18 -16.01 -21.63
CA THR A 728 12.35 -14.99 -22.68
C THR A 728 11.72 -13.65 -22.28
N SER A 729 10.69 -13.66 -21.44
CA SER A 729 10.08 -12.44 -20.92
C SER A 729 9.45 -12.61 -19.53
N VAL A 730 9.24 -11.50 -18.83
CA VAL A 730 8.43 -11.44 -17.61
C VAL A 730 7.36 -10.36 -17.78
N SER A 731 6.14 -10.61 -17.30
CA SER A 731 5.03 -9.66 -17.40
C SER A 731 4.55 -9.25 -16.01
N VAL A 732 4.84 -8.00 -15.65
CA VAL A 732 4.66 -7.45 -14.29
C VAL A 732 3.63 -6.33 -14.24
N ALA A 733 3.21 -5.91 -13.05
CA ALA A 733 2.40 -4.71 -12.92
C ALA A 733 3.19 -3.47 -13.42
N PRO A 734 2.54 -2.46 -14.04
CA PRO A 734 3.25 -1.33 -14.66
C PRO A 734 4.19 -0.56 -13.72
N ASP A 735 3.83 -0.45 -12.45
CA ASP A 735 4.62 0.15 -11.37
C ASP A 735 5.90 -0.62 -11.04
N ALA A 736 5.86 -1.95 -11.13
CA ALA A 736 7.00 -2.84 -10.89
C ALA A 736 7.97 -2.95 -12.09
N ALA A 737 7.61 -2.44 -13.27
CA ALA A 737 8.38 -2.65 -14.51
C ALA A 737 9.83 -2.15 -14.43
N ALA A 738 10.04 -0.92 -13.94
CA ALA A 738 11.38 -0.32 -13.86
C ALA A 738 12.28 -1.03 -12.83
N GLN A 739 11.71 -1.48 -11.70
CA GLN A 739 12.43 -2.30 -10.72
C GLN A 739 12.78 -3.66 -11.31
N THR A 740 11.80 -4.32 -11.94
CA THR A 740 11.97 -5.63 -12.58
C THR A 740 13.06 -5.59 -13.63
N ARG A 741 13.10 -4.56 -14.49
CA ARG A 741 14.17 -4.40 -15.49
C ARG A 741 15.56 -4.30 -14.86
N ARG A 742 15.71 -3.56 -13.75
CA ARG A 742 16.97 -3.50 -13.00
C ARG A 742 17.36 -4.85 -12.41
N THR A 743 16.40 -5.60 -11.89
CA THR A 743 16.62 -6.97 -11.37
C THR A 743 17.05 -7.92 -12.49
N VAL A 744 16.36 -7.92 -13.62
CA VAL A 744 16.68 -8.72 -14.81
C VAL A 744 18.11 -8.39 -15.30
N ALA A 745 18.43 -7.12 -15.47
CA ALA A 745 19.77 -6.68 -15.90
C ALA A 745 20.88 -7.17 -14.95
N ARG A 746 20.65 -7.08 -13.63
CA ARG A 746 21.58 -7.58 -12.62
C ARG A 746 21.73 -9.10 -12.68
N ALA A 747 20.63 -9.83 -12.87
CA ALA A 747 20.65 -11.29 -12.99
C ALA A 747 21.43 -11.73 -14.24
N GLU A 748 21.19 -11.10 -15.40
CA GLU A 748 21.94 -11.35 -16.64
C GLU A 748 23.43 -11.05 -16.47
N GLN A 749 23.78 -9.91 -15.86
CA GLN A 749 25.17 -9.55 -15.59
C GLN A 749 25.85 -10.57 -14.68
N ARG A 750 25.17 -11.07 -13.64
CA ARG A 750 25.69 -12.14 -12.77
C ARG A 750 25.96 -13.42 -13.54
N ILE A 751 25.05 -13.84 -14.43
CA ILE A 751 25.24 -15.03 -15.29
C ILE A 751 26.48 -14.89 -16.16
N LEU A 752 26.69 -13.71 -16.77
CA LEU A 752 27.87 -13.43 -17.59
C LEU A 752 29.17 -13.47 -16.77
N LEU A 753 29.18 -12.85 -15.58
CA LEU A 753 30.32 -12.85 -14.68
C LEU A 753 30.67 -14.25 -14.16
N ASP A 754 29.66 -15.04 -13.78
CA ASP A 754 29.84 -16.42 -13.33
C ASP A 754 30.43 -17.29 -14.44
N ARG A 755 29.96 -17.12 -15.68
CA ARG A 755 30.51 -17.83 -16.84
C ARG A 755 31.94 -17.41 -17.15
N ALA A 756 32.26 -16.11 -17.07
CA ALA A 756 33.62 -15.62 -17.28
C ALA A 756 34.60 -16.15 -16.22
N ARG A 757 34.19 -16.20 -14.95
CA ARG A 757 35.00 -16.76 -13.85
C ARG A 757 35.25 -18.26 -14.02
N ARG A 758 34.25 -19.02 -14.47
CA ARG A 758 34.38 -20.46 -14.73
C ARG A 758 35.17 -20.79 -16.00
N ALA A 759 35.25 -19.87 -16.97
CA ALA A 759 36.03 -20.05 -18.19
C ALA A 759 37.53 -19.70 -18.00
N GLY A 760 37.87 -18.96 -16.94
CA GLY A 760 39.25 -18.63 -16.57
C GLY A 760 39.87 -19.55 -15.52
N ALA A 761 39.10 -20.52 -15.00
CA ALA A 761 39.55 -21.64 -14.16
C ALA A 761 39.54 -22.93 -15.00
#